data_AF-A0A8T5M4R8-F1
#
_entry.id   AF-A0A8T5M4R8-F1
#
_cell.length_a   1.000
_cell.length_b   1.000
_cell.length_c   1.000
_cell.angle_alpha   90.00
_cell.angle_beta   90.00
_cell.angle_gamma   90.00
#
_symmetry.space_group_name_H-M   'P 1'
#
loop_
_entity.id
_entity.type
_entity.pdbx_description
1 polymer ?
#
loop_
_entity_poly.entity_id
_entity_poly.type
_entity_poly.pdbx_seq_one_letter_code
_entity_poly.pdbx_strand_id
1 'polypeptide(L)'
;MKTNDVIGLGNTLMDFLIEIDNQTFVDFDLKKGEMHLVDEEKAHQILKKIDSQQLKMELVPGGSSANCLKGIAFLGGSAILCGKVGNDKHGQMYVQEAGKLGLTTRINNHPKTTGHAVTFITPDSERTFSVHLGAALELAKEDILEEDIAKSKILHLEGYQIEGPTQETILHAISLAKRHNTLISIDLADPGVIRRNKEFLKNLVFNHVDIVFVNEAEAKEFTGLEKESAAKELGRNVKIAVVKLGTEGSLIYSNDELIKIGCFPANAVDTTGAGDCFAAGFLYGYCQGWDLKRSGTLGSLLAAKVVEQIGVRVNHLNASELKKVSELKKEAAAKSEIEITTEPTLNNTLGDSSCEEIVAEDENKVKIGIIGGSGLDNPDLLQDSSDLEIETPFGKPSSPLRSGKICGVEVVLLARHGREHTIPPTQVNYRANVHALKKAGCTHILATTACGSLKEEIGRGHFVILDQFIDFTRHRPITFHEHFKPGNIAHTPMAEPFDKKLRTLLNETAEELSLVHHKKGTVVTIEGPRFSTKAESHLFRSWNADVINMSIAPEATLANEIGIPYAAVAMSTDFDCWKEDEEPVSWEEVLKVFKENVAKVTSLLIKTIPKINSLQSFKTTTEIKLESLIKENKEERNKEEKKKEETKEETKEENKKEFDLKSTIRTIPDWPKKGIMFRDITTLLQNPEAFNYCIQKLKEKYQQKKITKIAGIESRGFIFGAALARELNLPFILIRKLGKLPGEKISQEYELEYGTDKIEIHKDSIHLGDKVLVIDDLLATGGTMLAACRLVERLNGDVVGIAFVVDLPDLKGKEKLSNYDIFKLVEFEGE
;
A
#
# COMPACT_ATOMS: atom_id res chain seq x y z
N MET A 1 -10.22 -17.34 7.42
CA MET A 1 -9.34 -17.64 8.58
C MET A 1 -8.15 -18.43 8.04
N LYS A 2 -6.91 -18.09 8.40
CA LYS A 2 -5.72 -18.84 7.95
C LYS A 2 -5.71 -20.22 8.65
N THR A 3 -5.64 -21.30 7.88
CA THR A 3 -5.69 -22.69 8.39
C THR A 3 -4.33 -23.39 8.32
N ASN A 4 -3.39 -22.88 7.54
CA ASN A 4 -2.04 -23.42 7.41
C ASN A 4 -1.04 -22.44 8.00
N ASP A 5 0.04 -22.95 8.60
CA ASP A 5 1.09 -22.09 9.14
C ASP A 5 1.98 -21.58 8.00
N VAL A 6 2.59 -22.50 7.23
CA VAL A 6 3.53 -22.12 6.17
C VAL A 6 3.27 -22.89 4.88
N ILE A 7 3.22 -22.19 3.76
CA ILE A 7 3.35 -22.77 2.42
C ILE A 7 4.75 -22.42 1.90
N GLY A 8 5.50 -23.40 1.41
CA GLY A 8 6.80 -23.17 0.83
C GLY A 8 6.85 -23.59 -0.63
N LEU A 9 7.53 -22.78 -1.44
CA LEU A 9 7.97 -23.19 -2.78
C LEU A 9 9.41 -23.65 -2.63
N GLY A 10 9.75 -24.78 -3.24
CA GLY A 10 11.10 -25.34 -3.14
C GLY A 10 11.54 -26.08 -4.38
N ASN A 11 12.86 -26.14 -4.58
CA ASN A 11 13.44 -27.09 -5.51
C ASN A 11 13.32 -28.49 -4.88
N THR A 12 12.41 -29.32 -5.40
CA THR A 12 12.23 -30.71 -4.94
C THR A 12 13.34 -31.59 -5.50
N LEU A 13 14.44 -31.69 -4.75
CA LEU A 13 15.64 -32.42 -5.11
C LEU A 13 15.78 -33.68 -4.26
N MET A 14 16.05 -34.83 -4.86
CA MET A 14 16.45 -36.01 -4.11
C MET A 14 17.94 -35.91 -3.75
N ASP A 15 18.29 -35.99 -2.46
CA ASP A 15 19.68 -35.97 -2.02
C ASP A 15 20.25 -37.40 -2.08
N PHE A 16 21.39 -37.51 -2.73
CA PHE A 16 22.15 -38.74 -2.94
C PHE A 16 23.41 -38.64 -2.07
N LEU A 17 23.34 -39.16 -0.85
CA LEU A 17 24.42 -39.06 0.12
C LEU A 17 25.42 -40.21 -0.10
N ILE A 18 26.69 -39.86 -0.30
CA ILE A 18 27.76 -40.80 -0.63
C ILE A 18 28.97 -40.50 0.25
N GLU A 19 29.30 -41.42 1.16
CA GLU A 19 30.58 -41.42 1.86
C GLU A 19 31.68 -41.92 0.92
N ILE A 20 32.75 -41.15 0.77
CA ILE A 20 33.80 -41.41 -0.20
C ILE A 20 35.16 -40.97 0.34
N ASP A 21 36.23 -41.73 0.06
CA ASP A 21 37.57 -41.32 0.43
C ASP A 21 38.14 -40.26 -0.53
N ASN A 22 39.16 -39.51 -0.07
CA ASN A 22 39.72 -38.41 -0.85
C ASN A 22 40.34 -38.87 -2.19
N GLN A 23 40.81 -40.12 -2.30
CA GLN A 23 41.44 -40.60 -3.52
C GLN A 23 40.38 -40.92 -4.59
N THR A 24 39.31 -41.61 -4.20
CA THR A 24 38.18 -41.93 -5.08
C THR A 24 37.41 -40.66 -5.47
N PHE A 25 37.33 -39.65 -4.61
CA PHE A 25 36.66 -38.37 -4.92
C PHE A 25 37.27 -37.62 -6.12
N VAL A 26 38.59 -37.73 -6.34
CA VAL A 26 39.29 -37.06 -7.46
C VAL A 26 38.68 -37.44 -8.82
N ASP A 27 38.13 -38.64 -8.95
CA ASP A 27 37.55 -39.14 -10.19
C ASP A 27 36.32 -38.37 -10.65
N PHE A 28 35.67 -37.60 -9.78
CA PHE A 28 34.43 -36.87 -10.08
C PHE A 28 34.67 -35.51 -10.74
N ASP A 29 35.91 -35.00 -10.73
CA ASP A 29 36.28 -33.72 -11.34
C ASP A 29 35.37 -32.58 -10.84
N LEU A 30 35.29 -32.47 -9.51
CA LEU A 30 34.59 -31.44 -8.76
C LEU A 30 35.55 -30.78 -7.79
N LYS A 31 35.37 -29.49 -7.53
CA LYS A 31 36.14 -28.80 -6.51
C LYS A 31 35.57 -29.11 -5.13
N LYS A 32 36.41 -29.68 -4.27
CA LYS A 32 36.04 -30.10 -2.92
C LYS A 32 35.49 -28.91 -2.10
N GLY A 33 34.43 -29.16 -1.33
CA GLY A 33 33.84 -28.18 -0.42
C GLY A 33 32.90 -27.16 -1.07
N GLU A 34 32.64 -27.29 -2.37
CA GLU A 34 31.79 -26.36 -3.13
C GLU A 34 30.48 -27.01 -3.60
N MET A 35 29.50 -26.17 -3.93
CA MET A 35 28.29 -26.57 -4.64
C MET A 35 28.44 -26.27 -6.13
N HIS A 36 28.32 -27.32 -6.93
CA HIS A 36 28.41 -27.28 -8.39
C HIS A 36 27.03 -27.50 -8.99
N LEU A 37 26.48 -26.48 -9.64
CA LEU A 37 25.31 -26.63 -10.49
C LEU A 37 25.76 -27.32 -11.79
N VAL A 38 25.18 -28.48 -12.11
CA VAL A 38 25.56 -29.30 -13.27
C VAL A 38 24.39 -29.45 -14.24
N ASP A 39 24.71 -29.54 -15.53
CA ASP A 39 23.75 -29.88 -16.56
C ASP A 39 23.42 -31.38 -16.58
N GLU A 40 22.48 -31.76 -17.44
CA GLU A 40 22.00 -33.13 -17.54
C GLU A 40 23.10 -34.10 -17.99
N GLU A 41 24.05 -33.67 -18.83
CA GLU A 41 25.13 -34.52 -19.32
C GLU A 41 26.13 -34.84 -18.20
N LYS A 42 26.63 -33.82 -17.49
CA LYS A 42 27.55 -33.99 -16.37
C LYS A 42 26.89 -34.75 -15.23
N ALA A 43 25.60 -34.51 -14.95
CA ALA A 43 24.83 -35.28 -13.97
C ALA A 43 24.80 -36.77 -14.32
N HIS A 44 24.47 -37.12 -15.57
CA HIS A 44 24.49 -38.51 -16.04
C HIS A 44 25.90 -39.13 -15.94
N GLN A 45 26.96 -38.37 -16.26
CA GLN A 45 28.34 -38.85 -16.12
C GLN A 45 28.69 -39.15 -14.66
N ILE A 46 28.29 -38.30 -13.72
CA ILE A 46 28.52 -38.49 -12.28
C ILE A 46 27.77 -39.73 -11.78
N LEU A 47 26.48 -39.85 -12.09
CA LEU A 47 25.68 -41.02 -11.68
C LEU A 47 26.22 -42.33 -12.26
N LYS A 48 26.68 -42.31 -13.52
CA LYS A 48 27.33 -43.47 -14.15
C LYS A 48 28.64 -43.85 -13.46
N LYS A 49 29.44 -42.86 -13.01
CA LYS A 49 30.67 -43.12 -12.25
C LYS A 49 30.36 -43.76 -10.90
N ILE A 50 29.37 -43.22 -10.17
CA ILE A 50 28.89 -43.77 -8.89
C ILE A 50 28.51 -45.24 -9.04
N ASP A 51 27.71 -45.56 -10.06
CA ASP A 51 27.29 -46.94 -10.36
C ASP A 51 28.47 -47.83 -10.75
N SER A 52 29.37 -47.35 -11.61
CA SER A 52 30.54 -48.11 -12.06
C SER A 52 31.53 -48.43 -10.93
N GLN A 53 31.62 -47.56 -9.93
CA GLN A 53 32.46 -47.73 -8.74
C GLN A 53 31.71 -48.45 -7.60
N GLN A 54 30.43 -48.80 -7.80
CA GLN A 54 29.56 -49.44 -6.81
C GLN A 54 29.52 -48.70 -5.47
N LEU A 55 29.56 -47.36 -5.52
CA LEU A 55 29.54 -46.55 -4.31
C LEU A 55 28.17 -46.67 -3.63
N LYS A 56 28.18 -46.86 -2.31
CA LYS A 56 26.95 -46.91 -1.52
C LYS A 56 26.33 -45.52 -1.48
N MET A 57 25.06 -45.45 -1.84
CA MET A 57 24.29 -44.21 -1.87
C MET A 57 23.05 -44.33 -0.99
N GLU A 58 22.84 -43.35 -0.13
CA GLU A 58 21.60 -43.18 0.62
C GLU A 58 20.74 -42.12 -0.07
N LEU A 59 19.44 -42.40 -0.21
CA LEU A 59 18.49 -41.53 -0.88
C LEU A 59 17.55 -40.91 0.15
N VAL A 60 17.51 -39.58 0.22
CA VAL A 60 16.59 -38.85 1.10
C VAL A 60 15.98 -37.67 0.35
N PRO A 61 14.69 -37.35 0.58
CA PRO A 61 14.12 -36.12 0.05
C PRO A 61 14.90 -34.93 0.60
N GLY A 62 15.51 -34.15 -0.29
CA GLY A 62 16.24 -32.92 0.01
C GLY A 62 15.47 -31.67 -0.38
N GLY A 63 16.21 -30.60 -0.66
CA GLY A 63 15.70 -29.27 -0.95
C GLY A 63 15.51 -28.44 0.32
N SER A 64 16.10 -27.25 0.36
CA SER A 64 16.14 -26.38 1.54
C SER A 64 14.71 -26.04 2.03
N SER A 65 13.75 -25.80 1.12
CA SER A 65 12.41 -25.36 1.50
C SER A 65 11.63 -26.53 2.07
N ALA A 66 11.81 -27.68 1.45
CA ALA A 66 11.27 -28.94 1.95
C ALA A 66 11.84 -29.25 3.33
N ASN A 67 13.13 -29.01 3.58
CA ASN A 67 13.74 -29.22 4.90
C ASN A 67 13.19 -28.27 5.96
N CYS A 68 13.02 -26.99 5.63
CA CYS A 68 12.38 -26.01 6.51
C CYS A 68 10.96 -26.45 6.87
N LEU A 69 10.14 -26.80 5.86
CA LEU A 69 8.76 -27.26 6.07
C LEU A 69 8.68 -28.57 6.85
N LYS A 70 9.60 -29.52 6.63
CA LYS A 70 9.69 -30.76 7.44
C LYS A 70 9.92 -30.42 8.91
N GLY A 71 10.78 -29.45 9.21
CA GLY A 71 11.02 -28.97 10.57
C GLY A 71 9.77 -28.39 11.22
N ILE A 72 8.96 -27.64 10.45
CA ILE A 72 7.68 -27.08 10.91
C ILE A 72 6.66 -28.19 11.19
N ALA A 73 6.54 -29.17 10.28
CA ALA A 73 5.66 -30.32 10.46
C ALA A 73 6.07 -31.19 11.66
N PHE A 74 7.38 -31.40 11.86
CA PHE A 74 7.92 -32.09 13.03
C PHE A 74 7.55 -31.40 14.35
N LEU A 75 7.50 -30.06 14.37
CA LEU A 75 7.05 -29.27 15.51
C LEU A 75 5.52 -29.30 15.72
N GLY A 76 4.77 -29.92 14.81
CA GLY A 76 3.31 -30.00 14.84
C GLY A 76 2.58 -28.88 14.08
N GLY A 77 3.31 -28.06 13.31
CA GLY A 77 2.73 -27.01 12.47
C GLY A 77 2.15 -27.55 11.16
N SER A 78 1.21 -26.82 10.58
CA SER A 78 0.63 -27.16 9.27
C SER A 78 1.49 -26.59 8.13
N ALA A 79 2.11 -27.46 7.32
CA ALA A 79 3.04 -27.09 6.27
C ALA A 79 2.64 -27.66 4.90
N ILE A 80 2.67 -26.81 3.86
CA ILE A 80 2.40 -27.19 2.46
C ILE A 80 3.68 -27.03 1.64
N LEU A 81 4.10 -28.07 0.93
CA LEU A 81 5.23 -28.04 0.00
C LEU A 81 4.74 -28.02 -1.45
N CYS A 82 5.03 -26.93 -2.16
CA CYS A 82 4.84 -26.78 -3.60
C CYS A 82 6.15 -27.06 -4.34
N GLY A 83 6.10 -27.96 -5.34
CA GLY A 83 7.29 -28.35 -6.09
C GLY A 83 6.96 -29.20 -7.33
N LYS A 84 7.99 -29.66 -8.03
CA LYS A 84 7.82 -30.46 -9.25
C LYS A 84 8.92 -31.51 -9.39
N VAL A 85 8.50 -32.75 -9.60
CA VAL A 85 9.39 -33.92 -9.75
C VAL A 85 9.22 -34.57 -11.12
N GLY A 86 10.13 -35.46 -11.48
CA GLY A 86 10.06 -36.20 -12.72
C GLY A 86 9.11 -37.40 -12.66
N ASN A 87 8.69 -37.89 -13.83
CA ASN A 87 7.97 -39.15 -14.00
C ASN A 87 8.89 -40.39 -13.82
N ASP A 88 9.68 -40.41 -12.75
CA ASP A 88 10.65 -41.47 -12.47
C ASP A 88 10.52 -42.00 -11.04
N LYS A 89 11.31 -43.04 -10.72
CA LYS A 89 11.30 -43.69 -9.41
C LYS A 89 11.70 -42.74 -8.28
N HIS A 90 12.59 -41.78 -8.56
CA HIS A 90 13.03 -40.80 -7.56
C HIS A 90 11.91 -39.81 -7.24
N GLY A 91 11.15 -39.36 -8.24
CA GLY A 91 10.00 -38.48 -8.03
C GLY A 91 8.90 -39.15 -7.21
N GLN A 92 8.58 -40.40 -7.53
CA GLN A 92 7.61 -41.21 -6.75
C GLN A 92 8.06 -41.38 -5.30
N MET A 93 9.34 -41.72 -5.08
CA MET A 93 9.93 -41.84 -3.75
C MET A 93 9.88 -40.50 -3.00
N TYR A 94 10.19 -39.38 -3.66
CA TYR A 94 10.19 -38.06 -3.04
C TYR A 94 8.81 -37.71 -2.50
N VAL A 95 7.76 -37.85 -3.31
CA VAL A 95 6.38 -37.55 -2.91
C VAL A 95 5.92 -38.44 -1.77
N GLN A 96 6.24 -39.74 -1.82
CA GLN A 96 5.87 -40.69 -0.78
C GLN A 96 6.54 -40.38 0.56
N GLU A 97 7.84 -40.12 0.57
CA GLU A 97 8.59 -39.82 1.78
C GLU A 97 8.23 -38.44 2.36
N ALA A 98 8.04 -37.41 1.51
CA ALA A 98 7.57 -36.10 1.95
C ALA A 98 6.20 -36.19 2.67
N GLY A 99 5.27 -36.99 2.14
CA GLY A 99 3.96 -37.21 2.76
C GLY A 99 4.04 -37.92 4.12
N LYS A 100 4.96 -38.89 4.28
CA LYS A 100 5.18 -39.58 5.57
C LYS A 100 5.69 -38.66 6.68
N LEU A 101 6.30 -37.54 6.31
CA LEU A 101 6.83 -36.54 7.23
C LEU A 101 5.79 -35.49 7.66
N GLY A 102 4.51 -35.69 7.30
CA GLY A 102 3.41 -34.81 7.71
C GLY A 102 3.23 -33.57 6.84
N LEU A 103 3.92 -33.49 5.69
CA LEU A 103 3.72 -32.40 4.74
C LEU A 103 2.48 -32.63 3.89
N THR A 104 1.71 -31.56 3.69
CA THR A 104 0.74 -31.54 2.59
C THR A 104 1.50 -31.28 1.29
N THR A 105 1.49 -32.25 0.38
CA THR A 105 2.25 -32.16 -0.87
C THR A 105 1.40 -31.58 -2.00
N ARG A 106 1.93 -30.53 -2.64
CA ARG A 106 1.48 -29.96 -3.91
C ARG A 106 2.61 -30.13 -4.94
N ILE A 107 2.98 -31.39 -5.15
CA ILE A 107 4.10 -31.76 -6.00
C ILE A 107 3.54 -32.33 -7.30
N ASN A 108 3.75 -31.62 -8.39
CA ASN A 108 3.32 -32.04 -9.72
C ASN A 108 4.43 -32.83 -10.43
N ASN A 109 4.05 -33.65 -11.41
CA ASN A 109 5.01 -34.42 -12.20
C ASN A 109 5.37 -33.70 -13.51
N HIS A 110 6.57 -33.96 -14.03
CA HIS A 110 7.07 -33.46 -15.31
C HIS A 110 7.75 -34.57 -16.11
N PRO A 111 7.79 -34.48 -17.47
CA PRO A 111 8.55 -35.43 -18.29
C PRO A 111 10.07 -35.44 -18.07
N LYS A 112 10.67 -34.36 -17.55
CA LYS A 112 12.10 -34.31 -17.20
C LYS A 112 12.40 -35.21 -15.99
N THR A 113 13.67 -35.58 -15.82
CA THR A 113 14.13 -36.35 -14.65
C THR A 113 13.98 -35.55 -13.36
N THR A 114 13.71 -36.24 -12.25
CA THR A 114 13.66 -35.62 -10.92
C THR A 114 15.01 -34.98 -10.61
N GLY A 115 14.97 -33.73 -10.13
CA GLY A 115 16.18 -33.05 -9.68
C GLY A 115 16.85 -33.81 -8.54
N HIS A 116 18.17 -33.75 -8.46
CA HIS A 116 18.93 -34.43 -7.43
C HIS A 116 20.19 -33.65 -7.06
N ALA A 117 20.60 -33.80 -5.80
CA ALA A 117 21.86 -33.30 -5.30
C ALA A 117 22.73 -34.48 -4.86
N VAL A 118 23.83 -34.72 -5.55
CA VAL A 118 24.85 -35.68 -5.11
C VAL A 118 25.73 -35.01 -4.08
N THR A 119 25.71 -35.51 -2.85
CA THR A 119 26.54 -35.03 -1.75
C THR A 119 27.63 -36.03 -1.46
N PHE A 120 28.86 -35.67 -1.82
CA PHE A 120 30.06 -36.42 -1.47
C PHE A 120 30.55 -35.98 -0.10
N ILE A 121 30.67 -36.94 0.82
CA ILE A 121 31.10 -36.72 2.20
C ILE A 121 32.46 -37.38 2.37
N THR A 122 33.51 -36.57 2.56
CA THR A 122 34.87 -37.06 2.77
C THR A 122 35.17 -37.28 4.26
N PRO A 123 36.24 -38.03 4.64
CA PRO A 123 36.51 -38.36 6.04
C PRO A 123 36.79 -37.17 6.96
N ASP A 124 37.16 -36.01 6.41
CA ASP A 124 37.28 -34.74 7.14
C ASP A 124 35.94 -34.01 7.33
N SER A 125 34.82 -34.69 7.01
CA SER A 125 33.45 -34.20 7.11
C SER A 125 33.12 -33.03 6.17
N GLU A 126 34.02 -32.71 5.22
CA GLU A 126 33.74 -31.74 4.18
C GLU A 126 32.77 -32.31 3.15
N ARG A 127 31.88 -31.44 2.62
CA ARG A 127 30.83 -31.83 1.68
C ARG A 127 30.99 -31.12 0.36
N THR A 128 30.92 -31.90 -0.71
CA THR A 128 30.87 -31.36 -2.08
C THR A 128 29.54 -31.73 -2.71
N PHE A 129 28.85 -30.74 -3.26
CA PHE A 129 27.53 -30.93 -3.86
C PHE A 129 27.63 -30.86 -5.37
N SER A 130 27.00 -31.81 -6.06
CA SER A 130 26.69 -31.72 -7.48
C SER A 130 25.19 -31.70 -7.66
N VAL A 131 24.64 -30.56 -8.07
CA VAL A 131 23.20 -30.30 -8.09
C VAL A 131 22.73 -30.24 -9.54
N HIS A 132 21.84 -31.17 -9.90
CA HIS A 132 21.08 -31.14 -11.14
C HIS A 132 19.62 -30.84 -10.83
N LEU A 133 19.11 -29.69 -11.27
CA LEU A 133 17.77 -29.24 -10.88
C LEU A 133 16.63 -30.00 -11.57
N GLY A 134 16.87 -30.60 -12.75
CA GLY A 134 15.90 -31.45 -13.44
C GLY A 134 14.50 -30.82 -13.55
N ALA A 135 13.48 -31.59 -13.17
CA ALA A 135 12.07 -31.17 -13.16
C ALA A 135 11.75 -30.00 -12.21
N ALA A 136 12.60 -29.70 -11.22
CA ALA A 136 12.34 -28.60 -10.29
C ALA A 136 12.37 -27.23 -10.97
N LEU A 137 13.17 -27.07 -12.03
CA LEU A 137 13.21 -25.86 -12.87
C LEU A 137 11.89 -25.61 -13.62
N GLU A 138 11.04 -26.61 -13.75
CA GLU A 138 9.81 -26.51 -14.53
C GLU A 138 8.61 -26.11 -13.67
N LEU A 139 8.85 -25.72 -12.41
CA LEU A 139 7.81 -25.21 -11.52
C LEU A 139 7.25 -23.90 -12.09
N ALA A 140 5.99 -23.94 -12.50
CA ALA A 140 5.28 -22.88 -13.20
C ALA A 140 4.16 -22.30 -12.33
N LYS A 141 3.61 -21.15 -12.75
CA LYS A 141 2.52 -20.48 -12.05
C LYS A 141 1.28 -21.37 -11.88
N GLU A 142 1.01 -22.26 -12.82
CA GLU A 142 -0.13 -23.18 -12.80
C GLU A 142 -0.02 -24.25 -11.71
N ASP A 143 1.18 -24.49 -11.20
CA ASP A 143 1.40 -25.43 -10.09
C ASP A 143 1.07 -24.82 -8.72
N ILE A 144 0.82 -23.50 -8.66
CA ILE A 144 0.49 -22.79 -7.44
C ILE A 144 -1.02 -22.65 -7.31
N LEU A 145 -1.57 -23.21 -6.24
CA LEU A 145 -2.97 -23.01 -5.88
C LEU A 145 -3.13 -21.75 -5.03
N GLU A 146 -3.85 -20.76 -5.58
CA GLU A 146 -4.13 -19.50 -4.87
C GLU A 146 -4.80 -19.73 -3.51
N GLU A 147 -5.69 -20.73 -3.41
CA GLU A 147 -6.36 -21.08 -2.17
C GLU A 147 -5.38 -21.51 -1.06
N ASP A 148 -4.32 -22.25 -1.38
CA ASP A 148 -3.33 -22.70 -0.40
C ASP A 148 -2.52 -21.50 0.13
N ILE A 149 -2.16 -20.55 -0.74
CA ILE A 149 -1.53 -19.28 -0.32
C ILE A 149 -2.49 -18.46 0.53
N ALA A 150 -3.75 -18.33 0.13
CA ALA A 150 -4.76 -17.56 0.83
C ALA A 150 -5.03 -18.10 2.24
N LYS A 151 -4.95 -19.42 2.42
CA LYS A 151 -5.14 -20.12 3.70
C LYS A 151 -3.88 -20.20 4.56
N SER A 152 -2.71 -19.84 4.06
CA SER A 152 -1.44 -19.90 4.82
C SER A 152 -1.11 -18.58 5.51
N LYS A 153 -0.50 -18.63 6.70
CA LYS A 153 -0.01 -17.44 7.42
C LYS A 153 1.25 -16.88 6.74
N ILE A 154 2.15 -17.75 6.30
CA ILE A 154 3.43 -17.38 5.67
C ILE A 154 3.62 -18.15 4.35
N LEU A 155 4.07 -17.45 3.31
CA LEU A 155 4.69 -17.98 2.10
C LEU A 155 6.21 -17.96 2.30
N HIS A 156 6.87 -19.12 2.30
CA HIS A 156 8.32 -19.24 2.42
C HIS A 156 8.95 -19.58 1.06
N LEU A 157 10.05 -18.88 0.74
CA LEU A 157 10.76 -18.93 -0.53
C LEU A 157 12.26 -19.10 -0.29
N GLU A 158 13.00 -19.43 -1.36
CA GLU A 158 14.44 -19.63 -1.28
C GLU A 158 15.18 -18.97 -2.43
N GLY A 159 16.41 -18.52 -2.14
CA GLY A 159 17.32 -17.94 -3.12
C GLY A 159 17.58 -18.88 -4.30
N TYR A 160 17.64 -20.19 -4.09
CA TYR A 160 17.90 -21.18 -5.14
C TYR A 160 16.85 -21.22 -6.26
N GLN A 161 15.68 -20.65 -6.04
CA GLN A 161 14.59 -20.64 -7.03
C GLN A 161 14.64 -19.40 -7.94
N ILE A 162 15.55 -18.46 -7.67
CA ILE A 162 15.62 -17.17 -8.38
C ILE A 162 16.27 -17.30 -9.76
N GLU A 163 16.98 -18.39 -10.01
CA GLU A 163 17.68 -18.60 -11.27
C GLU A 163 16.78 -19.32 -12.28
N GLY A 164 16.67 -18.76 -13.49
CA GLY A 164 15.96 -19.38 -14.60
C GLY A 164 14.44 -19.14 -14.59
N PRO A 165 13.65 -20.03 -15.22
CA PRO A 165 12.22 -19.80 -15.48
C PRO A 165 11.36 -19.74 -14.21
N THR A 166 11.85 -20.24 -13.08
CA THR A 166 11.15 -20.22 -11.78
C THR A 166 11.03 -18.81 -11.19
N GLN A 167 11.77 -17.83 -11.70
CA GLN A 167 11.68 -16.44 -11.28
C GLN A 167 10.27 -15.86 -11.46
N GLU A 168 9.62 -16.14 -12.59
CA GLU A 168 8.24 -15.69 -12.86
C GLU A 168 7.25 -16.33 -11.87
N THR A 169 7.46 -17.60 -11.55
CA THR A 169 6.67 -18.37 -10.60
C THR A 169 6.75 -17.80 -9.19
N ILE A 170 7.94 -17.38 -8.74
CA ILE A 170 8.12 -16.69 -7.45
C ILE A 170 7.35 -15.37 -7.42
N LEU A 171 7.49 -14.55 -8.45
CA LEU A 171 6.81 -13.25 -8.53
C LEU A 171 5.28 -13.43 -8.53
N HIS A 172 4.79 -14.49 -9.18
CA HIS A 172 3.38 -14.87 -9.11
C HIS A 172 2.95 -15.26 -7.69
N ALA A 173 3.70 -16.13 -7.01
CA ALA A 173 3.42 -16.53 -5.63
C ALA A 173 3.39 -15.33 -4.68
N ILE A 174 4.35 -14.41 -4.81
CA ILE A 174 4.42 -13.15 -4.06
C ILE A 174 3.18 -12.28 -4.33
N SER A 175 2.75 -12.16 -5.58
CA SER A 175 1.55 -11.40 -5.93
C SER A 175 0.31 -11.97 -5.26
N LEU A 176 0.15 -13.29 -5.25
CA LEU A 176 -0.93 -13.98 -4.55
C LEU A 176 -0.85 -13.77 -3.03
N ALA A 177 0.34 -13.88 -2.44
CA ALA A 177 0.54 -13.67 -1.01
C ALA A 177 0.15 -12.24 -0.59
N LYS A 178 0.59 -11.22 -1.35
CA LYS A 178 0.21 -9.82 -1.14
C LYS A 178 -1.31 -9.61 -1.23
N ARG A 179 -1.98 -10.23 -2.21
CA ARG A 179 -3.44 -10.14 -2.38
C ARG A 179 -4.21 -10.67 -1.18
N HIS A 180 -3.67 -11.69 -0.50
CA HIS A 180 -4.33 -12.40 0.60
C HIS A 180 -3.75 -12.09 1.98
N ASN A 181 -2.91 -11.05 2.11
CA ASN A 181 -2.22 -10.69 3.35
C ASN A 181 -1.49 -11.89 3.99
N THR A 182 -0.87 -12.72 3.16
CA THR A 182 0.04 -13.79 3.59
C THR A 182 1.44 -13.19 3.69
N LEU A 183 2.10 -13.36 4.84
CA LEU A 183 3.46 -12.84 5.03
C LEU A 183 4.44 -13.56 4.11
N ILE A 184 5.44 -12.85 3.61
CA ILE A 184 6.43 -13.39 2.68
C ILE A 184 7.76 -13.54 3.41
N SER A 185 8.26 -14.76 3.45
CA SER A 185 9.56 -15.11 4.01
C SER A 185 10.49 -15.62 2.91
N ILE A 186 11.77 -15.26 2.97
CA ILE A 186 12.79 -15.82 2.09
C ILE A 186 14.07 -16.16 2.87
N ASP A 187 14.68 -17.29 2.55
CA ASP A 187 16.09 -17.58 2.87
C ASP A 187 16.96 -17.32 1.64
N LEU A 188 18.02 -16.51 1.76
CA LEU A 188 18.85 -16.15 0.60
C LEU A 188 19.79 -17.26 0.13
N ALA A 189 19.87 -18.35 0.88
CA ALA A 189 20.39 -19.65 0.51
C ALA A 189 21.91 -19.78 0.29
N ASP A 190 22.55 -18.95 -0.54
CA ASP A 190 23.98 -19.09 -0.84
C ASP A 190 24.63 -17.76 -1.33
N PRO A 191 25.86 -17.42 -0.88
CA PRO A 191 26.58 -16.24 -1.35
C PRO A 191 26.81 -16.20 -2.86
N GLY A 192 27.06 -17.34 -3.50
CA GLY A 192 27.21 -17.42 -4.96
C GLY A 192 25.92 -17.05 -5.70
N VAL A 193 24.78 -17.53 -5.24
CA VAL A 193 23.45 -17.16 -5.77
C VAL A 193 23.21 -15.66 -5.58
N ILE A 194 23.50 -15.13 -4.39
CA ILE A 194 23.36 -13.70 -4.10
C ILE A 194 24.22 -12.87 -5.04
N ARG A 195 25.50 -13.24 -5.23
CA ARG A 195 26.43 -12.50 -6.08
C ARG A 195 25.94 -12.43 -7.53
N ARG A 196 25.45 -13.54 -8.07
CA ARG A 196 24.95 -13.62 -9.46
C ARG A 196 23.64 -12.86 -9.68
N ASN A 197 22.80 -12.75 -8.64
CA ASN A 197 21.44 -12.22 -8.75
C ASN A 197 21.21 -10.96 -7.89
N LYS A 198 22.27 -10.26 -7.50
CA LYS A 198 22.25 -9.25 -6.42
C LYS A 198 21.21 -8.16 -6.58
N GLU A 199 21.09 -7.57 -7.76
CA GLU A 199 20.13 -6.49 -8.02
C GLU A 199 18.69 -6.97 -7.95
N PHE A 200 18.40 -8.12 -8.58
CA PHE A 200 17.08 -8.73 -8.53
C PHE A 200 16.69 -9.09 -7.09
N LEU A 201 17.60 -9.74 -6.36
CA LEU A 201 17.42 -10.12 -4.97
C LEU A 201 17.19 -8.91 -4.06
N LYS A 202 17.93 -7.81 -4.23
CA LYS A 202 17.69 -6.56 -3.51
C LYS A 202 16.30 -6.01 -3.77
N ASN A 203 15.87 -5.96 -5.03
CA ASN A 203 14.54 -5.49 -5.39
C ASN A 203 13.45 -6.39 -4.78
N LEU A 204 13.59 -7.70 -4.93
CA LEU A 204 12.66 -8.69 -4.38
C LEU A 204 12.53 -8.55 -2.86
N VAL A 205 13.65 -8.56 -2.14
CA VAL A 205 13.67 -8.52 -0.67
C VAL A 205 13.12 -7.20 -0.16
N PHE A 206 13.63 -6.06 -0.61
CA PHE A 206 13.26 -4.76 -0.04
C PHE A 206 11.87 -4.28 -0.44
N ASN A 207 11.28 -4.80 -1.52
CA ASN A 207 9.94 -4.38 -1.97
C ASN A 207 8.83 -5.40 -1.66
N HIS A 208 9.18 -6.67 -1.39
CA HIS A 208 8.18 -7.73 -1.30
C HIS A 208 8.30 -8.64 -0.09
N VAL A 209 9.45 -8.71 0.59
CA VAL A 209 9.67 -9.69 1.66
C VAL A 209 9.42 -9.07 3.03
N ASP A 210 8.71 -9.81 3.89
CA ASP A 210 8.49 -9.44 5.28
C ASP A 210 9.58 -9.99 6.21
N ILE A 211 10.03 -11.24 5.98
CA ILE A 211 10.99 -11.94 6.83
C ILE A 211 12.15 -12.46 5.98
N VAL A 212 13.37 -11.95 6.19
CA VAL A 212 14.57 -12.43 5.49
C VAL A 212 15.48 -13.22 6.43
N PHE A 213 15.93 -14.39 5.97
CA PHE A 213 16.97 -15.18 6.61
C PHE A 213 18.25 -15.13 5.76
N VAL A 214 19.37 -14.90 6.45
CA VAL A 214 20.72 -14.95 5.88
C VAL A 214 21.67 -15.55 6.90
N ASN A 215 22.75 -16.20 6.48
CA ASN A 215 23.93 -16.41 7.31
C ASN A 215 24.90 -15.21 7.20
N GLU A 216 25.99 -15.22 7.97
CA GLU A 216 26.98 -14.13 7.97
C GLU A 216 27.59 -13.86 6.58
N ALA A 217 27.97 -14.90 5.84
CA ALA A 217 28.58 -14.77 4.52
C ALA A 217 27.58 -14.22 3.48
N GLU A 218 26.34 -14.69 3.53
CA GLU A 218 25.22 -14.22 2.71
C GLU A 218 24.87 -12.76 3.03
N ALA A 219 24.82 -12.41 4.31
CA ALA A 219 24.56 -11.04 4.76
C ALA A 219 25.63 -10.08 4.24
N LYS A 220 26.91 -10.50 4.31
CA LYS A 220 28.04 -9.74 3.77
C LYS A 220 27.98 -9.60 2.25
N GLU A 221 27.70 -10.67 1.53
CA GLU A 221 27.58 -10.60 0.07
C GLU A 221 26.41 -9.70 -0.36
N PHE A 222 25.28 -9.78 0.34
CA PHE A 222 24.06 -9.03 0.03
C PHE A 222 24.19 -7.53 0.37
N THR A 223 24.64 -7.22 1.58
CA THR A 223 24.68 -5.84 2.12
C THR A 223 26.03 -5.15 1.96
N GLY A 224 27.12 -5.91 1.90
CA GLY A 224 28.50 -5.39 2.06
C GLY A 224 28.93 -5.19 3.52
N LEU A 225 28.08 -5.53 4.49
CA LEU A 225 28.29 -5.32 5.92
C LEU A 225 28.30 -6.66 6.67
N GLU A 226 28.79 -6.68 7.90
CA GLU A 226 28.88 -7.88 8.74
C GLU A 226 28.01 -7.77 10.00
N LYS A 227 27.63 -8.93 10.56
CA LYS A 227 26.96 -9.09 11.86
C LYS A 227 25.83 -8.09 12.11
N GLU A 228 25.92 -7.29 13.17
CA GLU A 228 24.87 -6.36 13.61
C GLU A 228 24.57 -5.28 12.57
N SER A 229 25.60 -4.80 11.85
CA SER A 229 25.43 -3.79 10.80
C SER A 229 24.65 -4.36 9.62
N ALA A 230 24.91 -5.61 9.26
CA ALA A 230 24.14 -6.30 8.21
C ALA A 230 22.69 -6.55 8.64
N ALA A 231 22.47 -6.99 9.90
CA ALA A 231 21.13 -7.19 10.44
C ALA A 231 20.30 -5.91 10.44
N LYS A 232 20.90 -4.79 10.88
CA LYS A 232 20.29 -3.44 10.85
C LYS A 232 19.96 -3.00 9.43
N GLU A 233 20.90 -3.16 8.49
CA GLU A 233 20.69 -2.73 7.10
C GLU A 233 19.56 -3.50 6.41
N LEU A 234 19.51 -4.82 6.61
CA LEU A 234 18.40 -5.66 6.13
C LEU A 234 17.08 -5.22 6.78
N GLY A 235 17.06 -5.13 8.11
CA GLY A 235 15.85 -4.86 8.88
C GLY A 235 15.32 -3.42 8.80
N ARG A 236 16.01 -2.50 8.12
CA ARG A 236 15.44 -1.21 7.71
C ARG A 236 14.38 -1.35 6.61
N ASN A 237 14.47 -2.40 5.80
CA ASN A 237 13.66 -2.58 4.60
C ASN A 237 12.69 -3.78 4.68
N VAL A 238 12.91 -4.68 5.63
CA VAL A 238 12.00 -5.82 5.90
C VAL A 238 11.52 -5.78 7.34
N LYS A 239 10.36 -6.38 7.63
CA LYS A 239 9.80 -6.39 8.99
C LYS A 239 10.70 -7.11 9.98
N ILE A 240 11.32 -8.21 9.55
CA ILE A 240 12.19 -9.04 10.38
C ILE A 240 13.40 -9.48 9.56
N ALA A 241 14.60 -9.13 10.02
CA ALA A 241 15.85 -9.65 9.47
C ALA A 241 16.52 -10.59 10.45
N VAL A 242 16.89 -11.78 9.98
CA VAL A 242 17.57 -12.79 10.78
C VAL A 242 18.93 -13.09 10.16
N VAL A 243 20.01 -12.81 10.92
CA VAL A 243 21.39 -13.12 10.54
C VAL A 243 21.91 -14.26 11.41
N LYS A 244 22.11 -15.43 10.81
CA LYS A 244 22.64 -16.66 11.43
C LYS A 244 24.17 -16.57 11.49
N LEU A 245 24.74 -16.71 12.69
CA LEU A 245 26.18 -16.56 12.96
C LEU A 245 26.85 -17.88 13.37
N GLY A 246 26.26 -19.01 13.00
CA GLY A 246 26.77 -20.34 13.36
C GLY A 246 26.88 -20.54 14.87
N THR A 247 28.09 -20.79 15.37
CA THR A 247 28.36 -21.02 16.80
C THR A 247 28.17 -19.77 17.66
N GLU A 248 28.10 -18.57 17.08
CA GLU A 248 27.76 -17.34 17.81
C GLU A 248 26.23 -17.15 17.98
N GLY A 249 25.41 -18.06 17.43
CA GLY A 249 23.95 -18.00 17.49
C GLY A 249 23.35 -17.18 16.34
N SER A 250 22.45 -16.25 16.64
CA SER A 250 21.82 -15.41 15.61
C SER A 250 21.45 -14.02 16.10
N LEU A 251 21.37 -13.07 15.17
CA LEU A 251 20.87 -11.72 15.37
C LEU A 251 19.52 -11.57 14.68
N ILE A 252 18.51 -11.11 15.41
CA ILE A 252 17.19 -10.79 14.85
C ILE A 252 17.01 -9.28 14.98
N TYR A 253 16.73 -8.59 13.89
CA TYR A 253 16.41 -7.18 13.89
C TYR A 253 14.97 -6.96 13.45
N SER A 254 14.20 -6.21 14.24
CA SER A 254 12.82 -5.83 13.92
C SER A 254 12.43 -4.60 14.76
N ASN A 255 11.66 -3.67 14.21
CA ASN A 255 11.18 -2.46 14.92
C ASN A 255 12.30 -1.68 15.66
N ASP A 256 13.45 -1.51 15.01
CA ASP A 256 14.66 -0.89 15.57
C ASP A 256 15.25 -1.57 16.82
N GLU A 257 14.81 -2.79 17.12
CA GLU A 257 15.35 -3.63 18.18
C GLU A 257 16.25 -4.72 17.60
N LEU A 258 17.45 -4.87 18.16
CA LEU A 258 18.36 -5.97 17.86
C LEU A 258 18.31 -6.99 19.00
N ILE A 259 17.78 -8.18 18.70
CA ILE A 259 17.66 -9.30 19.63
C ILE A 259 18.76 -10.31 19.32
N LYS A 260 19.60 -10.59 20.33
CA LYS A 260 20.64 -11.63 20.24
C LYS A 260 20.10 -12.95 20.78
N ILE A 261 20.24 -14.02 19.99
CA ILE A 261 19.90 -15.38 20.38
C ILE A 261 21.19 -16.18 20.48
N GLY A 262 21.43 -16.80 21.63
CA GLY A 262 22.57 -17.69 21.81
C GLY A 262 22.41 -19.03 21.08
N CYS A 263 23.51 -19.76 20.95
CA CYS A 263 23.52 -21.13 20.43
C CYS A 263 23.23 -22.15 21.54
N PHE A 264 22.63 -23.29 21.19
CA PHE A 264 22.64 -24.47 22.06
C PHE A 264 23.94 -25.27 21.83
N PRO A 265 24.53 -25.87 22.88
CA PRO A 265 25.66 -26.77 22.71
C PRO A 265 25.26 -27.97 21.84
N ALA A 266 26.08 -28.29 20.83
CA ALA A 266 25.88 -29.42 19.94
C ALA A 266 27.22 -30.04 19.56
N ASN A 267 27.27 -31.36 19.42
CA ASN A 267 28.40 -32.07 18.84
C ASN A 267 28.21 -32.16 17.32
N ALA A 268 28.69 -31.15 16.58
CA ALA A 268 28.47 -31.08 15.14
C ALA A 268 29.13 -32.27 14.40
N VAL A 269 28.29 -33.08 13.75
CA VAL A 269 28.63 -34.17 12.84
C VAL A 269 28.45 -33.71 11.39
N ASP A 270 27.40 -32.94 11.10
CA ASP A 270 27.06 -32.47 9.76
C ASP A 270 26.33 -31.13 9.84
N THR A 271 26.85 -30.06 9.23
CA THR A 271 26.22 -28.73 9.29
C THR A 271 25.05 -28.54 8.31
N THR A 272 24.80 -29.54 7.45
CA THR A 272 23.76 -29.47 6.39
C THR A 272 22.38 -29.25 7.01
N GLY A 273 21.64 -28.28 6.47
CA GLY A 273 20.28 -27.99 6.91
C GLY A 273 20.16 -27.24 8.24
N ALA A 274 21.27 -26.83 8.88
CA ALA A 274 21.23 -26.00 10.08
C ALA A 274 20.44 -24.69 9.85
N GLY A 275 20.65 -24.05 8.70
CA GLY A 275 19.90 -22.86 8.28
C GLY A 275 18.40 -23.14 8.11
N ASP A 276 18.06 -24.20 7.37
CA ASP A 276 16.68 -24.62 7.10
C ASP A 276 15.93 -24.91 8.41
N CYS A 277 16.57 -25.65 9.32
CA CYS A 277 16.00 -25.99 10.64
C CYS A 277 15.89 -24.77 11.55
N PHE A 278 16.81 -23.80 11.45
CA PHE A 278 16.65 -22.52 12.14
C PHE A 278 15.39 -21.79 11.66
N ALA A 279 15.25 -21.63 10.33
CA ALA A 279 14.09 -20.98 9.73
C ALA A 279 12.79 -21.71 10.13
N ALA A 280 12.79 -23.03 10.14
CA ALA A 280 11.66 -23.85 10.57
C ALA A 280 11.20 -23.51 12.00
N GLY A 281 12.14 -23.53 12.96
CA GLY A 281 11.84 -23.24 14.36
C GLY A 281 11.35 -21.80 14.57
N PHE A 282 11.97 -20.85 13.88
CA PHE A 282 11.57 -19.45 13.91
C PHE A 282 10.15 -19.25 13.35
N LEU A 283 9.89 -19.72 12.13
CA LEU A 283 8.61 -19.53 11.45
C LEU A 283 7.48 -20.26 12.16
N TYR A 284 7.72 -21.45 12.71
CA TYR A 284 6.76 -22.14 13.55
C TYR A 284 6.40 -21.29 14.78
N GLY A 285 7.40 -20.87 15.57
CA GLY A 285 7.17 -20.04 16.77
C GLY A 285 6.38 -18.77 16.45
N TYR A 286 6.75 -18.11 15.36
CA TYR A 286 6.07 -16.91 14.88
C TYR A 286 4.61 -17.18 14.48
N CYS A 287 4.33 -18.28 13.77
CA CYS A 287 2.97 -18.70 13.42
C CYS A 287 2.11 -19.06 14.64
N GLN A 288 2.73 -19.49 15.74
CA GLN A 288 2.06 -19.73 17.03
C GLN A 288 1.87 -18.45 17.86
N GLY A 289 2.24 -17.28 17.33
CA GLY A 289 2.11 -15.99 18.01
C GLY A 289 3.14 -15.77 19.11
N TRP A 290 4.29 -16.45 19.06
CA TRP A 290 5.37 -16.22 20.02
C TRP A 290 6.17 -14.97 19.67
N ASP A 291 6.80 -14.36 20.67
CA ASP A 291 7.73 -13.26 20.44
C ASP A 291 8.98 -13.70 19.64
N LEU A 292 9.72 -12.72 19.14
CA LEU A 292 10.90 -12.95 18.28
C LEU A 292 12.02 -13.67 19.03
N LYS A 293 12.20 -13.39 20.33
CA LYS A 293 13.25 -14.02 21.14
C LYS A 293 12.99 -15.51 21.30
N ARG A 294 11.75 -15.88 21.58
CA ARG A 294 11.32 -17.27 21.76
C ARG A 294 11.31 -18.03 20.44
N SER A 295 10.85 -17.39 19.37
CA SER A 295 10.90 -17.94 18.00
C SER A 295 12.34 -18.20 17.56
N GLY A 296 13.24 -17.23 17.75
CA GLY A 296 14.67 -17.38 17.49
C GLY A 296 15.33 -18.47 18.33
N THR A 297 14.97 -18.56 19.61
CA THR A 297 15.50 -19.61 20.51
C THR A 297 15.09 -21.00 20.03
N LEU A 298 13.85 -21.19 19.56
CA LEU A 298 13.43 -22.46 18.98
C LEU A 298 14.20 -22.78 17.69
N GLY A 299 14.41 -21.79 16.82
CA GLY A 299 15.27 -21.92 15.64
C GLY A 299 16.69 -22.38 16.00
N SER A 300 17.30 -21.74 16.99
CA SER A 300 18.63 -22.10 17.50
C SER A 300 18.68 -23.54 18.04
N LEU A 301 17.64 -23.99 18.75
CA LEU A 301 17.54 -25.37 19.23
C LEU A 301 17.46 -26.38 18.07
N LEU A 302 16.62 -26.11 17.07
CA LEU A 302 16.48 -27.00 15.91
C LEU A 302 17.77 -27.07 15.09
N ALA A 303 18.44 -25.93 14.89
CA ALA A 303 19.74 -25.88 14.23
C ALA A 303 20.80 -26.69 14.99
N ALA A 304 20.84 -26.58 16.32
CA ALA A 304 21.76 -27.36 17.14
C ALA A 304 21.48 -28.87 17.06
N LYS A 305 20.22 -29.29 16.91
CA LYS A 305 19.86 -30.72 16.85
C LYS A 305 20.12 -31.36 15.50
N VAL A 306 19.84 -30.65 14.41
CA VAL A 306 20.09 -31.20 13.09
C VAL A 306 21.58 -31.45 12.87
N VAL A 307 22.46 -30.61 13.45
CA VAL A 307 23.89 -30.78 13.25
C VAL A 307 24.52 -31.96 13.98
N GLU A 308 23.83 -32.59 14.93
CA GLU A 308 24.34 -33.75 15.69
C GLU A 308 24.24 -35.08 14.93
N GLN A 309 23.74 -35.06 13.68
CA GLN A 309 23.48 -36.25 12.88
C GLN A 309 23.69 -36.00 11.39
N ILE A 310 23.93 -37.06 10.62
CA ILE A 310 24.04 -36.98 9.17
C ILE A 310 22.65 -36.73 8.55
N GLY A 311 22.57 -35.73 7.68
CA GLY A 311 21.38 -35.41 6.90
C GLY A 311 20.38 -34.50 7.63
N VAL A 312 19.43 -33.95 6.87
CA VAL A 312 18.54 -32.88 7.34
C VAL A 312 17.26 -33.46 7.97
N ARG A 313 17.39 -34.04 9.17
CA ARG A 313 16.26 -34.53 9.95
C ARG A 313 16.44 -34.16 11.42
N VAL A 314 15.35 -33.84 12.13
CA VAL A 314 15.37 -33.76 13.59
C VAL A 314 14.57 -34.94 14.12
N ASN A 315 15.21 -35.82 14.88
CA ASN A 315 14.60 -37.09 15.30
C ASN A 315 13.90 -36.99 16.66
N HIS A 316 14.41 -36.17 17.58
CA HIS A 316 13.85 -36.04 18.92
C HIS A 316 14.19 -34.68 19.55
N LEU A 317 13.27 -34.17 20.37
CA LEU A 317 13.49 -33.03 21.28
C LEU A 317 13.16 -33.48 22.70
N ASN A 318 14.07 -33.26 23.64
CA ASN A 318 13.86 -33.69 25.02
C ASN A 318 13.00 -32.66 25.77
N ALA A 319 12.23 -33.13 26.77
CA ALA A 319 11.32 -32.29 27.54
C ALA A 319 12.03 -31.10 28.23
N SER A 320 13.27 -31.26 28.68
CA SER A 320 14.07 -30.18 29.29
C SER A 320 14.49 -29.09 28.30
N GLU A 321 14.67 -29.43 27.03
CA GLU A 321 15.06 -28.50 25.96
C GLU A 321 13.85 -27.67 25.52
N LEU A 322 12.69 -28.32 25.35
CA LEU A 322 11.41 -27.64 25.15
C LEU A 322 11.05 -26.77 26.36
N LYS A 323 11.42 -27.19 27.58
CA LYS A 323 11.23 -26.41 28.80
C LYS A 323 11.98 -25.08 28.71
N LYS A 324 13.25 -25.07 28.27
CA LYS A 324 14.04 -23.83 28.06
C LYS A 324 13.38 -22.86 27.07
N VAL A 325 12.79 -23.37 26.00
CA VAL A 325 12.03 -22.54 25.03
C VAL A 325 10.71 -22.04 25.64
N SER A 326 10.08 -22.82 26.52
CA SER A 326 8.81 -22.46 27.18
C SER A 326 8.96 -21.52 28.39
N GLU A 327 10.08 -21.60 29.13
CA GLU A 327 10.36 -20.85 30.36
C GLU A 327 10.68 -19.37 30.12
N LEU A 328 11.01 -18.98 28.88
CA LEU A 328 11.21 -17.59 28.48
C LEU A 328 9.95 -16.70 28.65
N LYS A 329 8.80 -17.29 29.03
CA LYS A 329 7.54 -16.60 29.34
C LYS A 329 7.54 -15.69 30.60
N LYS A 330 8.62 -15.60 31.39
CA LYS A 330 8.57 -14.94 32.71
C LYS A 330 9.20 -13.55 32.87
N GLU A 331 9.93 -13.02 31.90
CA GLU A 331 10.58 -11.69 32.07
C GLU A 331 9.75 -10.51 31.57
N ALA A 332 8.78 -10.72 30.67
CA ALA A 332 7.91 -9.64 30.18
C ALA A 332 6.59 -9.50 30.97
N ALA A 333 6.09 -10.58 31.58
CA ALA A 333 4.82 -10.57 32.31
C ALA A 333 4.90 -10.03 33.75
N ALA A 334 6.11 -9.97 34.34
CA ALA A 334 6.29 -9.55 35.75
C ALA A 334 6.19 -8.03 35.99
N LYS A 335 5.87 -7.23 34.97
CA LYS A 335 5.53 -5.80 35.13
C LYS A 335 4.03 -5.50 34.98
N SER A 336 3.19 -6.52 34.81
CA SER A 336 1.74 -6.34 34.64
C SER A 336 0.95 -7.46 35.32
N GLU A 337 1.05 -7.58 36.64
CA GLU A 337 0.02 -8.27 37.43
C GLU A 337 -0.33 -7.41 38.65
N ILE A 338 -1.48 -6.73 38.58
CA ILE A 338 -2.39 -6.68 39.72
C ILE A 338 -3.75 -7.19 39.20
N GLU A 339 -4.31 -8.10 40.00
CA GLU A 339 -5.35 -9.09 39.72
C GLU A 339 -6.67 -8.56 39.15
N ILE A 340 -7.19 -9.28 38.14
CA ILE A 340 -8.61 -9.34 37.83
C ILE A 340 -9.23 -10.33 38.82
N THR A 341 -10.06 -9.85 39.75
CA THR A 341 -10.99 -10.70 40.49
C THR A 341 -12.39 -10.62 39.87
N THR A 342 -13.02 -11.78 39.88
CA THR A 342 -14.28 -12.24 39.29
C THR A 342 -15.49 -11.30 39.39
N GLU A 343 -16.25 -11.20 38.29
CA GLU A 343 -17.63 -10.67 38.28
C GLU A 343 -18.56 -11.42 39.24
N PRO A 344 -19.52 -10.71 39.83
CA PRO A 344 -20.90 -11.14 39.68
C PRO A 344 -21.85 -10.01 39.24
N THR A 345 -22.76 -10.40 38.35
CA THR A 345 -23.98 -9.73 37.90
C THR A 345 -24.74 -8.94 38.97
N LEU A 346 -25.30 -7.76 38.63
CA LEU A 346 -26.72 -7.36 38.85
C LEU A 346 -27.02 -5.88 38.50
N ASN A 347 -28.04 -5.71 37.67
CA ASN A 347 -29.15 -4.73 37.69
C ASN A 347 -28.97 -3.26 38.14
N ASN A 348 -29.52 -2.38 37.28
CA ASN A 348 -30.28 -1.15 37.55
C ASN A 348 -30.44 -0.72 39.03
N THR A 349 -29.91 0.46 39.39
CA THR A 349 -30.67 1.52 40.09
C THR A 349 -29.91 2.86 40.09
N LEU A 350 -30.66 3.96 39.96
CA LEU A 350 -30.24 5.35 40.17
C LEU A 350 -29.80 5.60 41.63
N GLY A 351 -28.79 6.43 41.86
CA GLY A 351 -28.46 6.91 43.20
C GLY A 351 -27.11 7.64 43.32
N ASP A 352 -27.21 8.89 43.75
CA ASP A 352 -26.24 9.96 43.99
C ASP A 352 -24.90 9.66 44.74
N SER A 353 -23.92 10.54 44.44
CA SER A 353 -22.76 11.05 45.19
C SER A 353 -21.71 10.12 45.84
N SER A 354 -20.46 10.23 45.36
CA SER A 354 -19.34 10.79 46.15
C SER A 354 -18.13 11.09 45.25
N CYS A 355 -17.74 12.36 45.21
CA CYS A 355 -16.58 12.89 44.50
C CYS A 355 -15.26 12.43 45.14
N GLU A 356 -14.26 12.10 44.32
CA GLU A 356 -12.83 12.28 44.63
C GLU A 356 -12.05 12.60 43.34
N GLU A 357 -11.75 13.90 43.22
CA GLU A 357 -10.66 14.61 42.53
C GLU A 357 -10.10 14.07 41.19
N ILE A 358 -10.67 14.57 40.10
CA ILE A 358 -9.93 14.82 38.86
C ILE A 358 -9.17 16.13 39.05
N VAL A 359 -7.84 16.08 38.98
CA VAL A 359 -7.02 17.29 38.87
C VAL A 359 -7.34 17.93 37.52
N ALA A 360 -8.11 19.02 37.56
CA ALA A 360 -8.42 19.82 36.40
C ALA A 360 -7.16 20.57 35.93
N GLU A 361 -6.53 20.11 34.86
CA GLU A 361 -5.57 20.90 34.10
C GLU A 361 -6.31 21.75 33.06
N ASP A 362 -6.05 23.04 33.11
CA ASP A 362 -6.63 24.19 32.40
C ASP A 362 -6.94 23.94 30.89
N GLU A 363 -8.18 23.58 30.54
CA GLU A 363 -8.63 23.24 29.16
C GLU A 363 -8.61 24.42 28.16
N ASN A 364 -8.16 25.62 28.55
CA ASN A 364 -8.25 26.85 27.75
C ASN A 364 -6.90 27.52 27.42
N LYS A 365 -5.76 26.82 27.53
CA LYS A 365 -4.45 27.43 27.23
C LYS A 365 -3.95 27.07 25.82
N VAL A 366 -3.82 28.06 24.93
CA VAL A 366 -3.20 27.88 23.61
C VAL A 366 -1.75 27.43 23.75
N LYS A 367 -1.44 26.32 23.08
CA LYS A 367 -0.07 25.81 22.88
C LYS A 367 0.13 25.47 21.41
N ILE A 368 1.20 25.98 20.79
CA ILE A 368 1.39 25.92 19.34
C ILE A 368 2.59 25.03 18.99
N GLY A 369 2.36 24.00 18.20
CA GLY A 369 3.42 23.22 17.57
C GLY A 369 3.95 23.95 16.33
N ILE A 370 5.26 23.97 16.13
CA ILE A 370 5.89 24.48 14.91
C ILE A 370 6.73 23.38 14.29
N ILE A 371 6.45 23.06 13.02
CA ILE A 371 7.22 22.11 12.23
C ILE A 371 8.02 22.85 11.18
N GLY A 372 9.36 22.78 11.26
CA GLY A 372 10.24 23.54 10.39
C GLY A 372 11.45 22.75 9.87
N GLY A 373 12.15 23.33 8.89
CA GLY A 373 13.49 22.89 8.49
C GLY A 373 14.57 23.35 9.49
N SER A 374 15.80 22.84 9.34
CA SER A 374 16.93 23.07 10.27
C SER A 374 17.29 24.55 10.53
N GLY A 375 16.83 25.49 9.69
CA GLY A 375 17.04 26.93 9.91
C GLY A 375 16.13 27.60 10.96
N LEU A 376 15.08 26.93 11.44
CA LEU A 376 14.14 27.46 12.44
C LEU A 376 14.46 27.02 13.89
N ASP A 377 15.48 26.19 14.08
CA ASP A 377 15.89 25.67 15.39
C ASP A 377 16.86 26.64 16.12
N ASN A 378 16.65 27.95 15.97
CA ASN A 378 17.45 28.97 16.64
C ASN A 378 17.10 28.97 18.15
N PRO A 379 18.05 28.68 19.05
CA PRO A 379 17.81 28.69 20.50
C PRO A 379 17.24 30.02 21.02
N ASP A 380 17.60 31.15 20.38
CA ASP A 380 17.18 32.49 20.79
C ASP A 380 15.71 32.80 20.44
N LEU A 381 15.03 31.93 19.71
CA LEU A 381 13.63 32.11 19.32
C LEU A 381 12.67 31.93 20.50
N LEU A 382 13.04 31.08 21.47
CA LEU A 382 12.18 30.69 22.58
C LEU A 382 12.69 31.24 23.91
N GLN A 383 11.78 31.80 24.70
CA GLN A 383 12.01 32.08 26.11
C GLN A 383 11.76 30.80 26.92
N ASP A 384 12.52 30.59 28.00
CA ASP A 384 12.39 29.44 28.91
C ASP A 384 12.48 28.08 28.18
N SER A 385 13.37 27.94 27.21
CA SER A 385 13.43 26.75 26.36
C SER A 385 13.94 25.50 27.08
N SER A 386 13.31 24.36 26.86
CA SER A 386 13.77 23.04 27.30
C SER A 386 13.48 21.98 26.25
N ASP A 387 14.33 20.95 26.20
CA ASP A 387 14.11 19.80 25.32
C ASP A 387 13.25 18.74 26.04
N LEU A 388 12.27 18.22 25.31
CA LEU A 388 11.33 17.20 25.74
C LEU A 388 11.46 15.95 24.85
N GLU A 389 11.80 14.83 25.48
CA GLU A 389 11.77 13.52 24.83
C GLU A 389 10.37 12.94 24.94
N ILE A 390 9.72 12.69 23.80
CA ILE A 390 8.38 12.10 23.75
C ILE A 390 8.41 10.81 22.95
N GLU A 391 8.02 9.72 23.61
CA GLU A 391 7.79 8.44 22.96
C GLU A 391 6.39 8.40 22.32
N THR A 392 6.30 7.86 21.10
CA THR A 392 5.02 7.66 20.42
C THR A 392 4.82 6.20 20.03
N PRO A 393 3.56 5.74 19.86
CA PRO A 393 3.28 4.40 19.33
C PRO A 393 3.85 4.15 17.92
N PHE A 394 4.27 5.21 17.23
CA PHE A 394 4.76 5.18 15.85
C PHE A 394 6.29 5.30 15.78
N GLY A 395 6.99 5.15 16.90
CA GLY A 395 8.44 5.33 17.01
C GLY A 395 8.84 6.71 17.52
N LYS A 396 10.12 7.07 17.33
CA LYS A 396 10.67 8.36 17.77
C LYS A 396 10.31 9.48 16.79
N PRO A 397 10.02 10.70 17.28
CA PRO A 397 9.95 11.88 16.43
C PRO A 397 11.33 12.17 15.81
N SER A 398 11.33 12.93 14.71
CA SER A 398 12.53 13.29 13.95
C SER A 398 13.59 14.05 14.75
N SER A 399 13.17 14.73 15.82
CA SER A 399 14.05 15.32 16.83
C SER A 399 13.36 15.32 18.19
N PRO A 400 14.12 15.45 19.29
CA PRO A 400 13.54 15.88 20.56
C PRO A 400 12.76 17.17 20.35
N LEU A 401 11.60 17.29 21.00
CA LEU A 401 10.79 18.49 20.91
C LEU A 401 11.44 19.59 21.74
N ARG A 402 11.42 20.83 21.27
CA ARG A 402 11.90 21.97 22.06
C ARG A 402 10.72 22.83 22.50
N SER A 403 10.39 22.78 23.79
CA SER A 403 9.32 23.58 24.38
C SER A 403 9.85 24.91 24.88
N GLY A 404 9.07 25.97 24.80
CA GLY A 404 9.37 27.28 25.35
C GLY A 404 8.23 28.26 25.09
N LYS A 405 8.51 29.55 25.13
CA LYS A 405 7.50 30.60 24.90
C LYS A 405 7.92 31.60 23.84
N ILE A 406 6.95 32.02 23.02
CA ILE A 406 7.08 33.16 22.11
C ILE A 406 6.04 34.20 22.51
N CYS A 407 6.48 35.39 22.93
CA CYS A 407 5.61 36.48 23.38
C CYS A 407 4.54 36.03 24.41
N GLY A 408 4.93 35.14 25.34
CA GLY A 408 4.06 34.61 26.39
C GLY A 408 3.17 33.41 26.00
N VAL A 409 3.14 33.01 24.72
CA VAL A 409 2.40 31.82 24.25
C VAL A 409 3.31 30.59 24.29
N GLU A 410 2.80 29.47 24.80
CA GLU A 410 3.53 28.19 24.83
C GLU A 410 3.74 27.66 23.41
N VAL A 411 4.99 27.33 23.07
CA VAL A 411 5.39 26.87 21.74
C VAL A 411 6.24 25.61 21.86
N VAL A 412 6.04 24.67 20.94
CA VAL A 412 6.82 23.44 20.82
C VAL A 412 7.38 23.33 19.40
N LEU A 413 8.70 23.38 19.27
CA LEU A 413 9.40 23.24 17.99
C LEU A 413 9.76 21.77 17.73
N LEU A 414 9.60 21.37 16.47
CA LEU A 414 10.04 20.07 15.96
C LEU A 414 10.81 20.27 14.65
N ALA A 415 12.04 19.73 14.61
CA ALA A 415 12.86 19.76 13.40
C ALA A 415 12.48 18.56 12.50
N ARG A 416 11.80 18.85 11.39
CA ARG A 416 11.24 17.82 10.48
C ARG A 416 12.27 16.80 10.01
N HIS A 417 13.47 17.27 9.67
CA HIS A 417 14.56 16.46 9.13
C HIS A 417 15.62 16.11 10.19
N GLY A 418 15.27 16.26 11.48
CA GLY A 418 16.25 16.29 12.56
C GLY A 418 17.01 17.62 12.61
N ARG A 419 17.62 17.93 13.75
CA ARG A 419 18.33 19.20 13.98
C ARG A 419 19.51 19.39 13.02
N GLU A 420 20.21 18.29 12.77
CA GLU A 420 21.35 18.24 11.83
C GLU A 420 20.93 18.01 10.37
N HIS A 421 19.61 18.01 10.08
CA HIS A 421 19.06 17.76 8.73
C HIS A 421 19.51 16.42 8.13
N THR A 422 19.64 15.38 8.96
CA THR A 422 20.16 14.06 8.55
C THR A 422 19.08 13.13 8.00
N ILE A 423 17.79 13.48 8.14
CA ILE A 423 16.66 12.64 7.74
C ILE A 423 16.10 13.12 6.39
N PRO A 424 16.24 12.34 5.29
CA PRO A 424 15.63 12.70 4.00
C PRO A 424 14.10 12.79 4.10
N PRO A 425 13.43 13.62 3.28
CA PRO A 425 11.98 13.82 3.35
C PRO A 425 11.14 12.54 3.36
N THR A 426 11.50 11.56 2.54
CA THR A 426 10.80 10.26 2.46
C THR A 426 10.92 9.41 3.73
N GLN A 427 11.98 9.63 4.50
CA GLN A 427 12.28 8.88 5.73
C GLN A 427 11.81 9.61 7.00
N VAL A 428 11.15 10.76 6.87
CA VAL A 428 10.61 11.50 8.01
C VAL A 428 9.48 10.69 8.64
N ASN A 429 9.54 10.47 9.96
CA ASN A 429 8.49 9.78 10.69
C ASN A 429 7.33 10.74 11.03
N TYR A 430 6.51 11.03 10.02
CA TYR A 430 5.40 11.99 10.13
C TYR A 430 4.38 11.61 11.21
N ARG A 431 4.11 10.31 11.39
CA ARG A 431 3.20 9.81 12.44
C ARG A 431 3.74 10.11 13.83
N ALA A 432 5.00 9.78 14.10
CA ALA A 432 5.62 10.11 15.39
C ALA A 432 5.68 11.62 15.62
N ASN A 433 6.02 12.40 14.58
CA ASN A 433 6.10 13.86 14.65
C ASN A 433 4.78 14.51 15.09
N VAL A 434 3.70 14.25 14.35
CA VAL A 434 2.39 14.84 14.63
C VAL A 434 1.81 14.32 15.96
N HIS A 435 1.99 13.02 16.24
CA HIS A 435 1.54 12.44 17.50
C HIS A 435 2.32 12.96 18.72
N ALA A 436 3.63 13.22 18.59
CA ALA A 436 4.43 13.80 19.66
C ALA A 436 3.97 15.22 19.99
N LEU A 437 3.64 16.04 18.99
CA LEU A 437 3.07 17.37 19.20
C LEU A 437 1.70 17.32 19.90
N LYS A 438 0.85 16.33 19.55
CA LYS A 438 -0.41 16.09 20.29
C LYS A 438 -0.15 15.74 21.75
N LYS A 439 0.75 14.79 22.01
CA LYS A 439 1.14 14.40 23.38
C LYS A 439 1.76 15.56 24.18
N ALA A 440 2.48 16.46 23.51
CA ALA A 440 3.02 17.67 24.13
C ALA A 440 1.94 18.72 24.48
N GLY A 441 0.66 18.46 24.16
CA GLY A 441 -0.46 19.35 24.42
C GLY A 441 -0.63 20.44 23.36
N CYS A 442 -0.05 20.31 22.16
CA CYS A 442 -0.24 21.31 21.11
C CYS A 442 -1.69 21.33 20.63
N THR A 443 -2.26 22.53 20.62
CA THR A 443 -3.63 22.84 20.19
C THR A 443 -3.72 23.25 18.73
N HIS A 444 -2.63 23.76 18.15
CA HIS A 444 -2.52 24.21 16.76
C HIS A 444 -1.13 23.83 16.23
N ILE A 445 -1.00 23.64 14.92
CA ILE A 445 0.29 23.42 14.26
C ILE A 445 0.49 24.43 13.14
N LEU A 446 1.64 25.11 13.17
CA LEU A 446 2.14 25.93 12.08
C LEU A 446 3.35 25.26 11.45
N ALA A 447 3.31 25.02 10.15
CA ALA A 447 4.42 24.43 9.43
C ALA A 447 5.07 25.41 8.45
N THR A 448 6.34 25.21 8.18
CA THR A 448 7.04 25.87 7.08
C THR A 448 7.66 24.83 6.15
N THR A 449 7.76 25.15 4.87
CA THR A 449 8.42 24.27 3.88
C THR A 449 9.14 25.11 2.84
N ALA A 450 10.32 24.66 2.41
CA ALA A 450 10.85 25.08 1.11
C ALA A 450 10.03 24.40 0.00
N CYS A 451 9.91 25.05 -1.15
CA CYS A 451 9.23 24.50 -2.32
C CYS A 451 9.79 25.09 -3.61
N GLY A 452 9.69 24.33 -4.69
CA GLY A 452 9.80 24.86 -6.04
C GLY A 452 8.47 25.48 -6.47
N SER A 453 8.53 26.57 -7.22
CA SER A 453 7.37 27.18 -7.84
C SER A 453 7.00 26.45 -9.12
N LEU A 454 5.71 26.13 -9.29
CA LEU A 454 5.16 25.62 -10.54
C LEU A 454 4.47 26.73 -11.35
N LYS A 455 4.61 28.01 -10.96
CA LYS A 455 3.98 29.17 -11.61
C LYS A 455 4.93 30.36 -11.73
N GLU A 456 4.88 31.06 -12.85
CA GLU A 456 5.84 32.14 -13.11
C GLU A 456 5.64 33.32 -12.15
N GLU A 457 4.40 33.60 -11.77
CA GLU A 457 4.00 34.65 -10.83
C GLU A 457 4.40 34.37 -9.36
N ILE A 458 4.77 33.13 -9.04
CA ILE A 458 5.29 32.76 -7.71
C ILE A 458 6.81 32.77 -7.76
N GLY A 459 7.38 33.98 -7.65
CA GLY A 459 8.82 34.21 -7.69
C GLY A 459 9.60 33.59 -6.52
N ARG A 460 10.90 33.41 -6.72
CA ARG A 460 11.84 33.01 -5.64
C ARG A 460 11.76 34.03 -4.49
N GLY A 461 11.71 33.56 -3.25
CA GLY A 461 11.52 34.42 -2.09
C GLY A 461 10.07 34.66 -1.70
N HIS A 462 9.09 34.37 -2.56
CA HIS A 462 7.68 34.59 -2.26
C HIS A 462 7.17 33.52 -1.27
N PHE A 463 6.25 33.93 -0.41
CA PHE A 463 5.52 33.00 0.45
C PHE A 463 4.20 32.58 -0.22
N VAL A 464 3.77 31.36 0.05
CA VAL A 464 2.46 30.85 -0.36
C VAL A 464 1.79 30.28 0.88
N ILE A 465 0.64 30.85 1.26
CA ILE A 465 -0.18 30.33 2.35
C ILE A 465 -1.03 29.19 1.80
N LEU A 466 -0.66 27.96 2.11
CA LEU A 466 -1.25 26.78 1.48
C LEU A 466 -2.70 26.57 1.88
N ASP A 467 -3.52 26.13 0.92
CA ASP A 467 -4.93 25.85 1.12
C ASP A 467 -5.39 24.50 0.62
N GLN A 468 -4.65 23.90 -0.30
CA GLN A 468 -4.91 22.59 -0.84
C GLN A 468 -3.59 21.83 -1.02
N PHE A 469 -3.68 20.50 -1.10
CA PHE A 469 -2.54 19.68 -1.46
C PHE A 469 -2.93 18.57 -2.44
N ILE A 470 -1.96 18.13 -3.24
CA ILE A 470 -2.00 16.90 -4.04
C ILE A 470 -0.94 15.99 -3.46
N ASP A 471 -1.35 14.87 -2.88
CA ASP A 471 -0.42 13.87 -2.36
C ASP A 471 0.04 12.96 -3.49
N PHE A 472 1.28 13.14 -3.93
CA PHE A 472 1.94 12.30 -4.91
C PHE A 472 3.05 11.45 -4.26
N THR A 473 2.94 11.18 -2.95
CA THR A 473 3.80 10.24 -2.23
C THR A 473 3.25 8.80 -2.30
N ARG A 474 4.14 7.81 -2.14
CA ARG A 474 3.83 6.38 -2.31
C ARG A 474 4.42 5.49 -1.21
N HIS A 475 5.45 5.96 -0.51
CA HIS A 475 6.22 5.12 0.41
C HIS A 475 5.94 5.43 1.89
N ARG A 476 5.15 6.47 2.16
CA ARG A 476 4.99 7.05 3.50
C ARG A 476 3.65 6.66 4.10
N PRO A 477 3.59 6.24 5.37
CA PRO A 477 2.32 6.08 6.06
C PRO A 477 1.66 7.43 6.34
N ILE A 478 0.41 7.58 5.91
CA ILE A 478 -0.36 8.85 5.98
C ILE A 478 -1.62 8.77 6.84
N THR A 479 -1.74 7.72 7.68
CA THR A 479 -2.85 7.55 8.64
C THR A 479 -2.37 6.89 9.93
N PHE A 480 -2.98 7.22 11.06
CA PHE A 480 -2.85 6.52 12.33
C PHE A 480 -3.74 5.27 12.42
N HIS A 481 -4.66 5.08 11.47
CA HIS A 481 -5.56 3.93 11.44
C HIS A 481 -5.03 2.81 10.52
N GLU A 482 -4.64 1.69 11.10
CA GLU A 482 -4.32 0.47 10.34
C GLU A 482 -5.57 -0.39 10.11
N HIS A 483 -6.51 -0.39 11.07
CA HIS A 483 -7.76 -1.15 11.04
C HIS A 483 -8.89 -0.37 11.73
N PHE A 484 -10.13 -0.56 11.28
CA PHE A 484 -11.33 -0.08 11.97
C PHE A 484 -12.01 -1.22 12.72
N LYS A 485 -12.53 -0.93 13.93
CA LYS A 485 -13.46 -1.85 14.60
C LYS A 485 -14.85 -1.69 13.95
N PRO A 486 -15.65 -2.76 13.80
CA PRO A 486 -17.03 -2.63 13.33
C PRO A 486 -17.79 -1.57 14.14
N GLY A 487 -18.40 -0.60 13.45
CA GLY A 487 -19.14 0.51 14.06
C GLY A 487 -18.29 1.71 14.52
N ASN A 488 -16.96 1.65 14.43
CA ASN A 488 -16.06 2.75 14.76
C ASN A 488 -15.13 3.05 13.57
N ILE A 489 -15.74 3.53 12.48
CA ILE A 489 -15.07 3.88 11.23
C ILE A 489 -14.65 5.35 11.31
N ALA A 490 -13.36 5.63 11.12
CA ALA A 490 -12.83 6.98 11.12
C ALA A 490 -12.39 7.37 9.71
N HIS A 491 -13.20 8.18 9.04
CA HIS A 491 -12.84 8.82 7.76
C HIS A 491 -12.73 10.33 7.98
N THR A 492 -11.52 10.86 7.84
CA THR A 492 -11.25 12.29 8.05
C THR A 492 -11.59 13.08 6.79
N PRO A 493 -12.51 14.06 6.83
CA PRO A 493 -12.81 14.91 5.67
C PRO A 493 -11.63 15.81 5.29
N MET A 494 -11.11 15.70 4.06
CA MET A 494 -9.97 16.50 3.55
C MET A 494 -10.36 17.62 2.57
N ALA A 495 -11.62 18.05 2.55
CA ALA A 495 -12.05 19.11 1.63
C ALA A 495 -11.31 20.45 1.87
N GLU A 496 -11.03 20.77 3.13
CA GLU A 496 -10.31 21.98 3.55
C GLU A 496 -9.20 21.58 4.54
N PRO A 497 -8.07 21.04 4.06
CA PRO A 497 -7.06 20.41 4.92
C PRO A 497 -6.19 21.40 5.69
N PHE A 498 -6.30 22.70 5.41
CA PHE A 498 -5.59 23.75 6.12
C PHE A 498 -6.59 24.69 6.81
N ASP A 499 -6.39 24.94 8.11
CA ASP A 499 -7.33 25.70 8.92
C ASP A 499 -7.49 27.14 8.41
N LYS A 500 -8.74 27.50 8.10
CA LYS A 500 -9.08 28.80 7.52
C LYS A 500 -8.70 29.97 8.43
N LYS A 501 -8.86 29.86 9.75
CA LYS A 501 -8.56 30.95 10.69
C LYS A 501 -7.06 31.18 10.79
N LEU A 502 -6.28 30.11 10.93
CA LEU A 502 -4.82 30.19 10.94
C LEU A 502 -4.28 30.79 9.63
N ARG A 503 -4.82 30.38 8.49
CA ARG A 503 -4.47 30.97 7.19
C ARG A 503 -4.81 32.45 7.09
N THR A 504 -5.97 32.88 7.57
CA THR A 504 -6.34 34.31 7.61
C THR A 504 -5.34 35.11 8.43
N LEU A 505 -4.98 34.65 9.64
CA LEU A 505 -4.00 35.32 10.48
C LEU A 505 -2.60 35.38 9.84
N LEU A 506 -2.16 34.32 9.17
CA LEU A 506 -0.89 34.32 8.43
C LEU A 506 -0.90 35.34 7.29
N ASN A 507 -1.99 35.41 6.52
CA ASN A 507 -2.14 36.40 5.45
C ASN A 507 -2.11 37.84 5.98
N GLU A 508 -2.94 38.15 6.98
CA GLU A 508 -2.99 39.48 7.60
C GLU A 508 -1.62 39.89 8.18
N THR A 509 -0.92 38.95 8.82
CA THR A 509 0.41 39.22 9.39
C THR A 509 1.47 39.38 8.30
N ALA A 510 1.37 38.66 7.18
CA ALA A 510 2.24 38.85 6.03
C ALA A 510 2.02 40.22 5.37
N GLU A 511 0.77 40.68 5.26
CA GLU A 511 0.42 42.02 4.79
C GLU A 511 0.99 43.10 5.72
N GLU A 512 0.82 42.96 7.04
CA GLU A 512 1.38 43.89 8.04
C GLU A 512 2.90 43.98 8.00
N LEU A 513 3.58 42.88 7.65
CA LEU A 513 5.03 42.83 7.51
C LEU A 513 5.50 43.24 6.10
N SER A 514 4.57 43.60 5.20
CA SER A 514 4.86 43.93 3.80
C SER A 514 5.64 42.82 3.09
N LEU A 515 5.34 41.56 3.42
CA LEU A 515 5.96 40.39 2.80
C LEU A 515 5.23 40.05 1.50
N VAL A 516 5.99 39.81 0.43
CA VAL A 516 5.44 39.32 -0.84
C VAL A 516 4.94 37.90 -0.63
N HIS A 517 3.63 37.70 -0.73
CA HIS A 517 3.00 36.41 -0.51
C HIS A 517 1.76 36.21 -1.39
N HIS A 518 1.39 34.95 -1.55
CA HIS A 518 0.19 34.47 -2.22
C HIS A 518 -0.78 33.91 -1.19
N LYS A 519 -2.05 34.35 -1.24
CA LYS A 519 -3.04 34.08 -0.18
C LYS A 519 -3.53 32.64 -0.12
N LYS A 520 -3.32 31.90 -1.20
CA LYS A 520 -3.71 30.52 -1.41
C LYS A 520 -2.74 29.83 -2.37
N GLY A 521 -2.72 28.51 -2.35
CA GLY A 521 -1.92 27.70 -3.26
C GLY A 521 -2.06 26.21 -2.96
N THR A 522 -2.17 25.44 -4.04
CA THR A 522 -2.16 23.99 -4.04
C THR A 522 -0.72 23.49 -4.09
N VAL A 523 -0.27 22.78 -3.06
CA VAL A 523 1.05 22.14 -3.06
C VAL A 523 0.97 20.71 -3.57
N VAL A 524 1.82 20.32 -4.52
CA VAL A 524 2.07 18.90 -4.80
C VAL A 524 3.18 18.43 -3.88
N THR A 525 2.94 17.35 -3.13
CA THR A 525 3.98 16.72 -2.32
C THR A 525 4.48 15.45 -3.02
N ILE A 526 5.77 15.40 -3.35
CA ILE A 526 6.43 14.27 -4.02
C ILE A 526 7.40 13.53 -3.08
N GLU A 527 7.91 12.39 -3.56
CA GLU A 527 9.00 11.68 -2.89
C GLU A 527 10.33 12.41 -3.02
N GLY A 528 11.04 12.54 -1.90
CA GLY A 528 12.43 13.01 -1.86
C GLY A 528 13.44 11.86 -1.84
N PRO A 529 14.75 12.13 -1.90
CA PRO A 529 15.38 13.45 -1.84
C PRO A 529 15.63 14.09 -3.22
N ARG A 530 15.33 13.42 -4.33
CA ARG A 530 15.57 13.98 -5.66
C ARG A 530 14.60 15.11 -5.98
N PHE A 531 15.05 16.09 -6.77
CA PHE A 531 14.15 17.03 -7.42
C PHE A 531 13.33 16.35 -8.53
N SER A 532 12.30 17.06 -9.01
CA SER A 532 11.48 16.61 -10.13
C SER A 532 12.30 16.49 -11.41
N THR A 533 11.89 15.64 -12.33
CA THR A 533 12.27 15.76 -13.74
C THR A 533 11.45 16.87 -14.39
N LYS A 534 11.93 17.44 -15.52
CA LYS A 534 11.15 18.42 -16.29
C LYS A 534 9.74 17.91 -16.65
N ALA A 535 9.67 16.64 -17.04
CA ALA A 535 8.41 15.99 -17.41
C ALA A 535 7.41 15.96 -16.23
N GLU A 536 7.89 15.65 -15.02
CA GLU A 536 7.08 15.71 -13.81
C GLU A 536 6.65 17.15 -13.50
N SER A 537 7.54 18.14 -13.59
CA SER A 537 7.19 19.54 -13.38
C SER A 537 6.09 20.00 -14.35
N HIS A 538 6.19 19.66 -15.64
CA HIS A 538 5.16 19.98 -16.63
C HIS A 538 3.84 19.22 -16.38
N LEU A 539 3.90 17.97 -15.90
CA LEU A 539 2.72 17.22 -15.50
C LEU A 539 1.99 17.93 -14.36
N PHE A 540 2.70 18.31 -13.30
CA PHE A 540 2.09 18.99 -12.15
C PHE A 540 1.56 20.38 -12.50
N ARG A 541 2.23 21.09 -13.40
CA ARG A 541 1.70 22.33 -14.00
C ARG A 541 0.41 22.10 -14.77
N SER A 542 0.31 21.01 -15.53
CA SER A 542 -0.91 20.65 -16.25
C SER A 542 -2.10 20.35 -15.31
N TRP A 543 -1.82 20.00 -14.05
CA TRP A 543 -2.82 19.85 -12.99
C TRP A 543 -3.15 21.15 -12.27
N ASN A 544 -2.56 22.28 -12.72
CA ASN A 544 -2.71 23.60 -12.12
C ASN A 544 -2.25 23.67 -10.65
N ALA A 545 -1.25 22.86 -10.27
CA ALA A 545 -0.57 23.01 -8.99
C ALA A 545 0.24 24.31 -8.94
N ASP A 546 0.34 24.93 -7.76
CA ASP A 546 0.99 26.22 -7.56
C ASP A 546 2.46 26.05 -7.17
N VAL A 547 2.74 25.14 -6.25
CA VAL A 547 4.08 24.86 -5.72
C VAL A 547 4.30 23.36 -5.52
N ILE A 548 5.54 22.93 -5.44
CA ILE A 548 5.93 21.54 -5.24
C ILE A 548 6.93 21.41 -4.09
N ASN A 549 6.70 20.42 -3.24
CA ASN A 549 7.60 20.12 -2.13
C ASN A 549 7.67 18.62 -1.84
N MET A 550 8.29 18.27 -0.71
CA MET A 550 8.48 16.88 -0.30
C MET A 550 7.94 16.59 1.10
N SER A 551 7.09 17.43 1.70
CA SER A 551 6.78 17.29 3.14
C SER A 551 5.36 17.54 3.62
N ILE A 552 4.54 18.35 2.95
CA ILE A 552 3.35 18.92 3.60
C ILE A 552 2.14 17.97 3.62
N ALA A 553 1.88 17.23 2.54
CA ALA A 553 0.67 16.39 2.46
C ALA A 553 0.55 15.36 3.61
N PRO A 554 1.60 14.60 3.99
CA PRO A 554 1.52 13.69 5.13
C PRO A 554 1.25 14.41 6.47
N GLU A 555 1.86 15.57 6.69
CA GLU A 555 1.67 16.35 7.92
C GLU A 555 0.24 16.87 8.06
N ALA A 556 -0.27 17.48 6.99
CA ALA A 556 -1.63 18.01 6.95
C ALA A 556 -2.65 16.88 7.16
N THR A 557 -2.48 15.75 6.46
CA THR A 557 -3.38 14.59 6.57
C THR A 557 -3.44 14.08 8.01
N LEU A 558 -2.29 13.83 8.63
CA LEU A 558 -2.22 13.31 10.00
C LEU A 558 -2.74 14.32 11.01
N ALA A 559 -2.42 15.60 10.89
CA ALA A 559 -2.89 16.63 11.83
C ALA A 559 -4.42 16.74 11.83
N ASN A 560 -5.05 16.69 10.65
CA ASN A 560 -6.51 16.66 10.55
C ASN A 560 -7.12 15.39 11.16
N GLU A 561 -6.48 14.23 10.98
CA GLU A 561 -6.98 12.96 11.51
C GLU A 561 -7.09 12.96 13.05
N ILE A 562 -6.16 13.63 13.74
CA ILE A 562 -6.21 13.81 15.21
C ILE A 562 -6.86 15.11 15.67
N GLY A 563 -7.48 15.85 14.74
CA GLY A 563 -8.25 17.06 15.00
C GLY A 563 -7.44 18.25 15.49
N ILE A 564 -6.16 18.39 15.09
CA ILE A 564 -5.36 19.59 15.37
C ILE A 564 -5.42 20.53 14.15
N PRO A 565 -5.91 21.77 14.29
CA PRO A 565 -5.81 22.80 13.25
C PRO A 565 -4.37 22.97 12.74
N TYR A 566 -4.20 22.85 11.43
CA TYR A 566 -2.90 22.88 10.75
C TYR A 566 -2.88 23.98 9.68
N ALA A 567 -1.81 24.77 9.62
CA ALA A 567 -1.57 25.71 8.52
C ALA A 567 -0.09 25.70 8.13
N ALA A 568 0.19 25.95 6.85
CA ALA A 568 1.56 25.90 6.34
C ALA A 568 1.90 27.11 5.47
N VAL A 569 3.13 27.59 5.63
CA VAL A 569 3.75 28.62 4.78
C VAL A 569 4.80 27.95 3.90
N ALA A 570 4.55 27.91 2.59
CA ALA A 570 5.52 27.45 1.61
C ALA A 570 6.37 28.62 1.12
N MET A 571 7.69 28.40 1.05
CA MET A 571 8.66 29.40 0.64
C MET A 571 9.25 28.98 -0.69
N SER A 572 8.90 29.71 -1.75
CA SER A 572 9.43 29.46 -3.09
C SER A 572 10.94 29.72 -3.11
N THR A 573 11.74 28.69 -3.34
CA THR A 573 13.20 28.79 -3.41
C THR A 573 13.74 28.84 -4.84
N ASP A 574 12.96 28.28 -5.77
CA ASP A 574 13.32 28.00 -7.15
C ASP A 574 12.04 27.84 -8.00
N PHE A 575 12.17 27.62 -9.30
CA PHE A 575 11.04 27.34 -10.21
C PHE A 575 10.92 25.85 -10.55
N ASP A 576 11.29 24.96 -9.62
CA ASP A 576 11.41 23.52 -9.87
C ASP A 576 12.21 23.26 -11.16
N CYS A 577 11.86 22.24 -11.95
CA CYS A 577 12.62 21.89 -13.15
C CYS A 577 11.95 22.33 -14.47
N TRP A 578 10.82 23.03 -14.45
CA TRP A 578 10.10 23.41 -15.70
C TRP A 578 10.68 24.63 -16.40
N LYS A 579 11.42 25.47 -15.68
CA LYS A 579 11.93 26.73 -16.21
C LYS A 579 13.23 26.48 -16.98
N GLU A 580 13.23 26.77 -18.27
CA GLU A 580 14.30 26.35 -19.20
C GLU A 580 15.28 27.46 -19.58
N ASP A 581 14.95 28.71 -19.25
CA ASP A 581 15.79 29.89 -19.47
C ASP A 581 16.83 30.13 -18.36
N GLU A 582 16.91 29.23 -17.38
CA GLU A 582 17.88 29.24 -16.29
C GLU A 582 18.48 27.84 -16.05
N GLU A 583 19.62 27.79 -15.35
CA GLU A 583 20.24 26.52 -14.98
C GLU A 583 19.29 25.68 -14.10
N PRO A 584 19.32 24.33 -14.22
CA PRO A 584 18.50 23.46 -13.39
C PRO A 584 18.73 23.70 -11.90
N VAL A 585 17.65 23.60 -11.12
CA VAL A 585 17.68 23.83 -9.67
C VAL A 585 18.79 23.01 -8.99
N SER A 586 19.61 23.71 -8.22
CA SER A 586 20.66 23.11 -7.39
C SER A 586 20.35 23.26 -5.89
N TRP A 587 20.87 22.33 -5.10
CA TRP A 587 20.74 22.40 -3.63
C TRP A 587 21.37 23.67 -3.02
N GLU A 588 22.46 24.16 -3.61
CA GLU A 588 23.16 25.35 -3.14
C GLU A 588 22.32 26.62 -3.30
N GLU A 589 21.60 26.76 -4.42
CA GLU A 589 20.68 27.86 -4.65
C GLU A 589 19.47 27.81 -3.73
N VAL A 590 18.90 26.62 -3.53
CA VAL A 590 17.80 26.40 -2.59
C VAL A 590 18.22 26.85 -1.19
N LEU A 591 19.40 26.44 -0.72
CA LEU A 591 19.92 26.83 0.58
C LEU A 591 20.15 28.34 0.70
N LYS A 592 20.60 29.00 -0.37
CA LYS A 592 20.82 30.46 -0.38
C LYS A 592 19.50 31.21 -0.17
N VAL A 593 18.50 30.94 -1.02
CA VAL A 593 17.18 31.60 -0.93
C VAL A 593 16.47 31.23 0.37
N PHE A 594 16.61 29.99 0.82
CA PHE A 594 16.08 29.56 2.11
C PHE A 594 16.66 30.38 3.26
N LYS A 595 17.99 30.54 3.35
CA LYS A 595 18.64 31.35 4.39
C LYS A 595 18.17 32.81 4.39
N GLU A 596 17.97 33.40 3.21
CA GLU A 596 17.43 34.77 3.07
C GLU A 596 15.97 34.88 3.57
N ASN A 597 15.21 33.79 3.49
CA ASN A 597 13.81 33.74 3.93
C ASN A 597 13.60 33.33 5.39
N VAL A 598 14.57 32.65 6.02
CA VAL A 598 14.46 32.20 7.43
C VAL A 598 14.09 33.37 8.35
N ALA A 599 14.75 34.52 8.20
CA ALA A 599 14.45 35.69 9.03
C ALA A 599 13.01 36.19 8.82
N LYS A 600 12.55 36.27 7.56
CA LYS A 600 11.20 36.73 7.20
C LYS A 600 10.12 35.80 7.74
N VAL A 601 10.28 34.48 7.58
CA VAL A 601 9.29 33.50 8.06
C VAL A 601 9.30 33.42 9.58
N THR A 602 10.45 33.60 10.22
CA THR A 602 10.56 33.70 11.68
C THR A 602 9.79 34.92 12.19
N SER A 603 9.96 36.10 11.59
CA SER A 603 9.19 37.30 11.94
C SER A 603 7.69 37.10 11.73
N LEU A 604 7.29 36.44 10.64
CA LEU A 604 5.89 36.09 10.38
C LEU A 604 5.32 35.22 11.51
N LEU A 605 6.01 34.13 11.89
CA LEU A 605 5.57 33.23 12.95
C LEU A 605 5.50 33.93 14.31
N ILE A 606 6.56 34.64 14.72
CA ILE A 606 6.60 35.38 16.00
C ILE A 606 5.42 36.35 16.12
N LYS A 607 5.06 37.03 15.03
CA LYS A 607 3.99 38.04 15.03
C LYS A 607 2.59 37.42 14.88
N THR A 608 2.49 36.21 14.32
CA THR A 608 1.23 35.46 14.17
C THR A 608 0.83 34.73 15.46
N ILE A 609 1.80 34.15 16.18
CA ILE A 609 1.58 33.31 17.37
C ILE A 609 0.73 34.00 18.47
N PRO A 610 1.00 35.26 18.86
CA PRO A 610 0.18 35.98 19.84
C PRO A 610 -1.27 36.19 19.39
N LYS A 611 -1.49 36.36 18.08
CA LYS A 611 -2.83 36.56 17.51
C LYS A 611 -3.66 35.28 17.62
N ILE A 612 -3.04 34.11 17.47
CA ILE A 612 -3.70 32.81 17.67
C ILE A 612 -4.18 32.67 19.11
N ASN A 613 -3.37 33.07 20.10
CA ASN A 613 -3.78 33.08 21.50
C ASN A 613 -4.97 34.03 21.76
N SER A 614 -5.01 35.18 21.09
CA SER A 614 -6.13 36.12 21.18
C SER A 614 -7.43 35.66 20.49
N LEU A 615 -7.39 34.59 19.69
CA LEU A 615 -8.63 34.01 19.13
C LEU A 615 -9.46 33.26 20.18
N GLN A 616 -8.85 32.78 21.29
CA GLN A 616 -9.57 32.11 22.37
C GLN A 616 -10.21 33.08 23.39
N SER A 617 -9.80 34.36 23.43
CA SER A 617 -10.40 35.36 24.32
C SER A 617 -11.72 35.95 23.81
N PHE A 618 -12.20 35.53 22.63
CA PHE A 618 -13.59 35.70 22.23
C PHE A 618 -14.42 34.54 22.75
N LYS A 619 -15.20 34.81 23.81
CA LYS A 619 -16.27 33.94 24.32
C LYS A 619 -16.99 33.23 23.18
N THR A 620 -17.05 31.91 23.32
CA THR A 620 -17.65 30.95 22.42
C THR A 620 -19.11 31.30 22.14
N THR A 621 -19.46 31.47 20.86
CA THR A 621 -20.86 31.54 20.36
C THR A 621 -21.71 30.32 20.77
N THR A 622 -21.08 29.28 21.33
CA THR A 622 -21.70 28.05 21.84
C THR A 622 -22.39 28.23 23.19
N GLU A 623 -21.90 29.11 24.07
CA GLU A 623 -22.55 29.36 25.38
C GLU A 623 -23.77 30.29 25.25
N ILE A 624 -23.72 31.25 24.33
CA ILE A 624 -24.87 32.11 23.98
C ILE A 624 -25.97 31.28 23.28
N LYS A 625 -25.59 30.29 22.46
CA LYS A 625 -26.55 29.39 21.81
C LYS A 625 -27.23 28.44 22.79
N LEU A 626 -26.54 27.94 23.82
CA LEU A 626 -27.18 27.01 24.77
C LEU A 626 -28.19 27.73 25.67
N GLU A 627 -27.93 28.97 26.07
CA GLU A 627 -28.90 29.79 26.80
C GLU A 627 -30.06 30.29 25.91
N SER A 628 -29.82 30.54 24.62
CA SER A 628 -30.88 30.90 23.66
C SER A 628 -31.76 29.71 23.28
N LEU A 629 -31.19 28.51 23.07
CA LEU A 629 -31.92 27.28 22.75
C LEU A 629 -32.79 26.78 23.92
N ILE A 630 -32.39 27.02 25.18
CA ILE A 630 -33.20 26.68 26.36
C ILE A 630 -34.37 27.67 26.54
N LYS A 631 -34.24 28.91 26.07
CA LYS A 631 -35.34 29.89 26.00
C LYS A 631 -36.29 29.63 24.82
N GLU A 632 -35.76 29.29 23.65
CA GLU A 632 -36.54 29.04 22.42
C GLU A 632 -37.39 27.75 22.52
N ASN A 633 -36.86 26.68 23.13
CA ASN A 633 -37.62 25.43 23.33
C ASN A 633 -38.81 25.53 24.32
N LYS A 634 -38.91 26.61 25.10
CA LYS A 634 -40.09 26.90 25.94
C LYS A 634 -41.15 27.75 25.22
N GLU A 635 -40.79 28.46 24.17
CA GLU A 635 -41.71 29.29 23.39
C GLU A 635 -42.23 28.61 22.11
N GLU A 636 -41.49 27.66 21.52
CA GLU A 636 -41.90 26.92 20.32
C GLU A 636 -43.01 25.89 20.57
N ARG A 637 -43.06 25.27 21.76
CA ARG A 637 -44.15 24.35 22.15
C ARG A 637 -45.55 25.00 22.21
N ASN A 638 -45.64 26.33 22.18
CA ASN A 638 -46.91 27.07 22.17
C ASN A 638 -47.23 27.72 20.80
N LYS A 639 -46.36 27.61 19.79
CA LYS A 639 -46.55 28.23 18.46
C LYS A 639 -46.79 27.23 17.33
N GLU A 640 -46.51 25.94 17.51
CA GLU A 640 -46.81 24.87 16.53
C GLU A 640 -48.31 24.59 16.34
N GLU A 641 -49.19 25.08 17.21
CA GLU A 641 -50.66 24.95 17.04
C GLU A 641 -51.32 26.10 16.24
N LYS A 642 -50.59 27.15 15.82
CA LYS A 642 -51.19 28.35 15.18
C LYS A 642 -50.63 28.77 13.82
N LYS A 643 -49.74 27.99 13.20
CA LYS A 643 -49.16 28.29 11.86
C LYS A 643 -49.52 27.23 10.80
N LYS A 644 -50.76 26.75 10.81
CA LYS A 644 -51.33 25.88 9.76
C LYS A 644 -52.20 26.61 8.73
N GLU A 645 -52.37 27.92 8.86
CA GLU A 645 -53.09 28.76 7.91
C GLU A 645 -52.25 30.05 7.74
N GLU A 646 -52.13 30.56 6.51
CA GLU A 646 -51.34 31.76 6.14
C GLU A 646 -49.83 31.51 6.13
N THR A 647 -49.16 31.17 5.02
CA THR A 647 -49.08 31.89 3.74
C THR A 647 -48.51 30.91 2.69
N LYS A 648 -49.34 30.29 1.83
CA LYS A 648 -49.53 30.69 0.42
C LYS A 648 -49.09 32.13 0.14
N GLU A 649 -48.38 32.31 -0.99
CA GLU A 649 -47.82 33.58 -1.52
C GLU A 649 -46.37 33.90 -1.13
N GLU A 650 -45.45 32.96 -1.38
CA GLU A 650 -44.11 33.30 -1.91
C GLU A 650 -43.50 32.15 -2.74
N THR A 651 -44.32 31.13 -3.07
CA THR A 651 -44.04 30.07 -4.05
C THR A 651 -44.62 30.43 -5.42
N LYS A 652 -44.19 31.58 -5.95
CA LYS A 652 -44.45 31.98 -7.34
C LYS A 652 -43.31 32.84 -7.90
N GLU A 653 -42.05 32.42 -7.83
CA GLU A 653 -41.03 32.95 -8.77
C GLU A 653 -39.71 32.17 -8.99
N GLU A 654 -39.49 30.96 -8.45
CA GLU A 654 -38.26 30.19 -8.75
C GLU A 654 -38.50 28.86 -9.48
N ASN A 655 -39.51 28.81 -10.34
CA ASN A 655 -39.59 27.83 -11.42
C ASN A 655 -39.35 28.53 -12.76
N LYS A 656 -38.09 28.54 -13.21
CA LYS A 656 -37.60 28.57 -14.62
C LYS A 656 -36.25 29.28 -14.73
N LYS A 657 -35.18 28.59 -14.33
CA LYS A 657 -33.96 28.64 -15.13
C LYS A 657 -33.64 27.21 -15.53
N GLU A 658 -34.05 26.85 -16.74
CA GLU A 658 -33.59 25.64 -17.40
C GLU A 658 -32.06 25.74 -17.48
N PHE A 659 -31.36 24.75 -16.94
CA PHE A 659 -29.90 24.72 -17.00
C PHE A 659 -29.49 24.67 -18.47
N ASP A 660 -28.78 25.70 -18.95
CA ASP A 660 -28.44 25.82 -20.37
C ASP A 660 -27.34 24.81 -20.75
N LEU A 661 -27.74 23.57 -20.99
CA LEU A 661 -26.85 22.50 -21.43
C LEU A 661 -26.17 22.83 -22.77
N LYS A 662 -26.80 23.60 -23.66
CA LYS A 662 -26.20 23.94 -24.97
C LYS A 662 -24.91 24.74 -24.77
N SER A 663 -24.90 25.70 -23.85
CA SER A 663 -23.71 26.52 -23.55
C SER A 663 -22.50 25.71 -23.08
N THR A 664 -22.73 24.51 -22.55
CA THR A 664 -21.68 23.66 -22.00
C THR A 664 -21.09 22.68 -23.00
N ILE A 665 -21.64 22.59 -24.22
CA ILE A 665 -21.18 21.67 -25.26
C ILE A 665 -20.51 22.47 -26.38
N ARG A 666 -19.20 22.26 -26.52
CA ARG A 666 -18.38 22.85 -27.58
C ARG A 666 -18.77 22.29 -28.94
N THR A 667 -18.81 23.17 -29.93
CA THR A 667 -18.97 22.80 -31.34
C THR A 667 -17.64 22.97 -32.06
N ILE A 668 -17.19 21.91 -32.74
CA ILE A 668 -15.96 21.90 -33.54
C ILE A 668 -16.36 21.85 -35.02
N PRO A 669 -16.12 22.92 -35.79
CA PRO A 669 -16.39 22.93 -37.23
C PRO A 669 -15.40 22.04 -37.99
N ASP A 670 -15.82 21.55 -39.15
CA ASP A 670 -15.01 20.80 -40.12
C ASP A 670 -14.36 19.51 -39.58
N TRP A 671 -14.98 18.88 -38.58
CA TRP A 671 -14.49 17.64 -37.98
C TRP A 671 -15.56 16.54 -37.97
N PRO A 672 -15.22 15.27 -38.29
CA PRO A 672 -13.93 14.76 -38.77
C PRO A 672 -13.64 15.08 -40.24
N LYS A 673 -14.60 15.69 -40.95
CA LYS A 673 -14.48 16.12 -42.35
C LYS A 673 -15.04 17.52 -42.49
N LYS A 674 -14.55 18.24 -43.51
CA LYS A 674 -15.04 19.57 -43.89
C LYS A 674 -16.56 19.55 -44.11
N GLY A 675 -17.27 20.51 -43.53
CA GLY A 675 -18.73 20.65 -43.58
C GLY A 675 -19.49 19.97 -42.43
N ILE A 676 -18.81 19.38 -41.44
CA ILE A 676 -19.46 18.75 -40.28
C ILE A 676 -19.25 19.58 -39.02
N MET A 677 -20.35 19.90 -38.33
CA MET A 677 -20.35 20.54 -37.01
C MET A 677 -20.35 19.49 -35.90
N PHE A 678 -19.17 19.11 -35.42
CA PHE A 678 -19.02 18.08 -34.39
C PHE A 678 -19.38 18.63 -33.00
N ARG A 679 -20.32 17.98 -32.31
CA ARG A 679 -20.69 18.33 -30.93
C ARG A 679 -19.82 17.56 -29.94
N ASP A 680 -18.90 18.28 -29.30
CA ASP A 680 -17.92 17.73 -28.37
C ASP A 680 -18.38 17.89 -26.92
N ILE A 681 -18.91 16.79 -26.38
CA ILE A 681 -19.39 16.70 -24.99
C ILE A 681 -18.27 16.84 -23.94
N THR A 682 -16.99 16.84 -24.32
CA THR A 682 -15.87 16.92 -23.36
C THR A 682 -15.96 18.17 -22.47
N THR A 683 -16.42 19.28 -23.03
CA THR A 683 -16.63 20.53 -22.28
C THR A 683 -17.80 20.45 -21.29
N LEU A 684 -18.84 19.66 -21.62
CA LEU A 684 -19.93 19.36 -20.68
C LEU A 684 -19.42 18.50 -19.53
N LEU A 685 -18.58 17.50 -19.83
CA LEU A 685 -17.98 16.63 -18.82
C LEU A 685 -17.00 17.37 -17.89
N GLN A 686 -16.36 18.44 -18.38
CA GLN A 686 -15.52 19.32 -17.57
C GLN A 686 -16.32 20.24 -16.63
N ASN A 687 -17.63 20.34 -16.82
CA ASN A 687 -18.54 21.13 -15.98
C ASN A 687 -19.30 20.20 -15.02
N PRO A 688 -18.94 20.16 -13.72
CA PRO A 688 -19.58 19.26 -12.74
C PRO A 688 -21.08 19.47 -12.61
N GLU A 689 -21.55 20.73 -12.69
CA GLU A 689 -22.97 21.06 -12.60
C GLU A 689 -23.74 20.51 -13.80
N ALA A 690 -23.19 20.66 -15.01
CA ALA A 690 -23.78 20.17 -16.24
C ALA A 690 -23.84 18.63 -16.28
N PHE A 691 -22.75 17.97 -15.88
CA PHE A 691 -22.72 16.51 -15.79
C PHE A 691 -23.72 15.98 -14.76
N ASN A 692 -23.74 16.55 -13.55
CA ASN A 692 -24.70 16.16 -12.51
C ASN A 692 -26.14 16.43 -12.94
N TYR A 693 -26.40 17.55 -13.62
CA TYR A 693 -27.71 17.85 -14.19
C TYR A 693 -28.16 16.77 -15.19
N CYS A 694 -27.27 16.33 -16.09
CA CYS A 694 -27.56 15.24 -17.03
C CYS A 694 -27.94 13.95 -16.30
N ILE A 695 -27.15 13.53 -15.30
CA ILE A 695 -27.41 12.30 -14.54
C ILE A 695 -28.71 12.41 -13.73
N GLN A 696 -28.97 13.57 -13.11
CA GLN A 696 -30.20 13.82 -12.36
C GLN A 696 -31.44 13.74 -13.26
N LYS A 697 -31.39 14.32 -14.47
CA LYS A 697 -32.50 14.26 -15.42
C LYS A 697 -32.75 12.84 -15.95
N LEU A 698 -31.69 12.09 -16.21
CA LEU A 698 -31.79 10.68 -16.58
C LEU A 698 -32.38 9.84 -15.45
N LYS A 699 -31.95 10.08 -14.20
CA LYS A 699 -32.49 9.43 -12.99
C LYS A 699 -33.97 9.72 -12.83
N GLU A 700 -34.38 10.99 -12.89
CA GLU A 700 -35.78 11.40 -12.83
C GLU A 700 -36.66 10.66 -13.85
N LYS A 701 -36.16 10.53 -15.10
CA LYS A 701 -36.87 9.86 -16.18
C LYS A 701 -37.02 8.35 -15.98
N TYR A 702 -36.00 7.67 -15.44
CA TYR A 702 -35.91 6.21 -15.46
C TYR A 702 -36.04 5.52 -14.10
N GLN A 703 -35.93 6.23 -12.97
CA GLN A 703 -36.01 5.65 -11.62
C GLN A 703 -37.32 4.90 -11.35
N GLN A 704 -38.42 5.30 -12.01
CA GLN A 704 -39.74 4.66 -11.87
C GLN A 704 -40.02 3.58 -12.92
N LYS A 705 -39.12 3.35 -13.89
CA LYS A 705 -39.37 2.49 -15.06
C LYS A 705 -39.05 1.00 -14.86
N LYS A 706 -38.82 0.53 -13.62
CA LYS A 706 -38.49 -0.87 -13.30
C LYS A 706 -37.39 -1.45 -14.21
N ILE A 707 -36.38 -0.64 -14.55
CA ILE A 707 -35.24 -1.09 -15.33
C ILE A 707 -34.39 -2.05 -14.47
N THR A 708 -33.84 -3.10 -15.07
CA THR A 708 -32.98 -4.08 -14.38
C THR A 708 -31.52 -3.94 -14.77
N LYS A 709 -31.22 -3.37 -15.94
CA LYS A 709 -29.85 -3.18 -16.46
C LYS A 709 -29.74 -1.89 -17.27
N ILE A 710 -28.52 -1.35 -17.33
CA ILE A 710 -28.17 -0.22 -18.20
C ILE A 710 -27.06 -0.66 -19.14
N ALA A 711 -27.24 -0.47 -20.44
CA ALA A 711 -26.23 -0.76 -21.45
C ALA A 711 -25.70 0.55 -22.06
N GLY A 712 -24.39 0.75 -22.06
CA GLY A 712 -23.76 1.90 -22.71
C GLY A 712 -23.10 1.52 -24.02
N ILE A 713 -23.13 2.41 -25.01
CA ILE A 713 -22.49 2.22 -26.31
C ILE A 713 -21.13 2.93 -26.32
N GLU A 714 -20.06 2.13 -26.42
CA GLU A 714 -18.66 2.58 -26.51
C GLU A 714 -18.26 3.59 -25.41
N SER A 715 -17.06 4.16 -25.52
CA SER A 715 -16.47 4.98 -24.47
C SER A 715 -17.32 6.18 -24.02
N ARG A 716 -18.11 6.80 -24.91
CA ARG A 716 -18.90 8.00 -24.55
C ARG A 716 -20.25 7.65 -23.93
N GLY A 717 -20.94 6.62 -24.41
CA GLY A 717 -22.11 6.07 -23.73
C GLY A 717 -21.78 5.48 -22.35
N PHE A 718 -20.55 4.98 -22.15
CA PHE A 718 -20.10 4.48 -20.84
C PHE A 718 -20.09 5.54 -19.75
N ILE A 719 -19.81 6.80 -20.08
CA ILE A 719 -19.67 7.88 -19.10
C ILE A 719 -21.02 8.12 -18.41
N PHE A 720 -22.07 8.34 -19.19
CA PHE A 720 -23.42 8.57 -18.65
C PHE A 720 -24.08 7.28 -18.18
N GLY A 721 -23.87 6.18 -18.90
CA GLY A 721 -24.40 4.86 -18.55
C GLY A 721 -23.89 4.33 -17.22
N ALA A 722 -22.58 4.36 -16.98
CA ALA A 722 -21.99 3.88 -15.74
C ALA A 722 -22.33 4.80 -14.55
N ALA A 723 -22.36 6.12 -14.76
CA ALA A 723 -22.77 7.07 -13.72
C ALA A 723 -24.23 6.87 -13.31
N LEU A 724 -25.14 6.70 -14.27
CA LEU A 724 -26.54 6.42 -13.98
C LEU A 724 -26.75 5.04 -13.34
N ALA A 725 -26.00 4.02 -13.78
CA ALA A 725 -26.05 2.67 -13.20
C ALA A 725 -25.65 2.69 -11.73
N ARG A 726 -24.63 3.48 -11.38
CA ARG A 726 -24.24 3.72 -9.98
C ARG A 726 -25.36 4.42 -9.19
N GLU A 727 -25.96 5.48 -9.74
CA GLU A 727 -27.03 6.25 -9.06
C GLU A 727 -28.31 5.44 -8.83
N LEU A 728 -28.59 4.46 -9.70
CA LEU A 728 -29.76 3.59 -9.60
C LEU A 728 -29.44 2.22 -8.97
N ASN A 729 -28.17 1.96 -8.65
CA ASN A 729 -27.68 0.67 -8.13
C ASN A 729 -28.04 -0.52 -9.04
N LEU A 730 -27.71 -0.42 -10.34
CA LEU A 730 -28.01 -1.43 -11.35
C LEU A 730 -26.75 -1.95 -12.06
N PRO A 731 -26.75 -3.18 -12.58
CA PRO A 731 -25.70 -3.68 -13.45
C PRO A 731 -25.51 -2.81 -14.70
N PHE A 732 -24.24 -2.59 -15.05
CA PHE A 732 -23.85 -1.87 -16.26
C PHE A 732 -23.27 -2.83 -17.31
N ILE A 733 -23.78 -2.76 -18.54
CA ILE A 733 -23.44 -3.65 -19.65
C ILE A 733 -22.68 -2.88 -20.73
N LEU A 734 -21.61 -3.48 -21.23
CA LEU A 734 -20.74 -2.90 -22.23
C LEU A 734 -21.17 -3.34 -23.64
N ILE A 735 -21.46 -2.37 -24.51
CA ILE A 735 -21.59 -2.57 -25.95
C ILE A 735 -20.40 -1.89 -26.62
N ARG A 736 -19.59 -2.63 -27.37
CA ARG A 736 -18.31 -2.11 -27.92
C ARG A 736 -18.11 -2.44 -29.39
N LYS A 737 -17.24 -1.69 -30.06
CA LYS A 737 -16.73 -2.02 -31.38
C LYS A 737 -16.05 -3.38 -31.42
N LEU A 738 -16.05 -3.96 -32.62
CA LEU A 738 -15.43 -5.24 -32.95
C LEU A 738 -14.02 -5.39 -32.36
N GLY A 739 -13.79 -6.48 -31.63
CA GLY A 739 -12.47 -6.86 -31.10
C GLY A 739 -12.08 -6.15 -29.81
N LYS A 740 -12.99 -5.37 -29.20
CA LYS A 740 -12.73 -4.68 -27.91
C LYS A 740 -13.34 -5.38 -26.69
N LEU A 741 -14.16 -6.41 -26.89
CA LEU A 741 -14.69 -7.26 -25.82
C LEU A 741 -14.00 -8.64 -25.80
N PRO A 742 -13.52 -9.09 -24.63
CA PRO A 742 -13.01 -10.46 -24.43
C PRO A 742 -14.16 -11.48 -24.42
N GLY A 743 -13.86 -12.77 -24.29
CA GLY A 743 -14.88 -13.80 -24.09
C GLY A 743 -15.86 -14.03 -25.25
N GLU A 744 -16.94 -14.78 -24.96
CA GLU A 744 -18.00 -15.09 -25.93
C GLU A 744 -18.94 -13.90 -26.15
N LYS A 745 -19.20 -13.59 -27.42
CA LYS A 745 -19.94 -12.40 -27.83
C LYS A 745 -20.85 -12.67 -29.02
N ILE A 746 -21.81 -11.77 -29.22
CA ILE A 746 -22.56 -11.62 -30.46
C ILE A 746 -22.30 -10.25 -31.05
N SER A 747 -22.34 -10.16 -32.37
CA SER A 747 -22.11 -8.92 -33.10
C SER A 747 -23.31 -8.51 -33.94
N GLN A 748 -23.42 -7.21 -34.18
CA GLN A 748 -24.43 -6.60 -35.05
C GLN A 748 -23.76 -5.57 -35.95
N GLU A 749 -23.95 -5.75 -37.25
CA GLU A 749 -23.50 -4.82 -38.28
C GLU A 749 -24.56 -3.73 -38.51
N TYR A 750 -24.09 -2.52 -38.80
CA TYR A 750 -24.93 -1.37 -39.14
C TYR A 750 -24.25 -0.48 -40.18
N GLU A 751 -25.07 0.24 -40.94
CA GLU A 751 -24.63 1.16 -41.98
C GLU A 751 -24.23 2.52 -41.38
N LEU A 752 -23.07 3.00 -41.82
CA LEU A 752 -22.61 4.37 -41.68
C LEU A 752 -22.92 5.16 -42.96
N GLU A 753 -22.72 6.47 -42.92
CA GLU A 753 -22.83 7.34 -44.11
C GLU A 753 -21.84 6.91 -45.23
N TYR A 754 -20.70 6.33 -44.84
CA TYR A 754 -19.72 5.72 -45.75
C TYR A 754 -19.23 4.39 -45.16
N GLY A 755 -19.86 3.27 -45.54
CA GLY A 755 -19.46 1.90 -45.16
C GLY A 755 -20.32 1.25 -44.08
N THR A 756 -19.85 0.13 -43.53
CA THR A 756 -20.49 -0.58 -42.42
C THR A 756 -19.54 -0.67 -41.22
N ASP A 757 -20.09 -0.67 -40.00
CA ASP A 757 -19.34 -0.89 -38.75
C ASP A 757 -20.07 -1.95 -37.90
N LYS A 758 -19.38 -2.51 -36.91
CA LYS A 758 -19.87 -3.61 -36.06
C LYS A 758 -19.68 -3.29 -34.59
N ILE A 759 -20.74 -3.55 -33.82
CA ILE A 759 -20.71 -3.55 -32.36
C ILE A 759 -21.00 -4.95 -31.81
N GLU A 760 -20.53 -5.20 -30.59
CA GLU A 760 -20.51 -6.47 -29.89
C GLU A 760 -20.99 -6.30 -28.44
N ILE A 761 -21.56 -7.37 -27.90
CA ILE A 761 -21.97 -7.52 -26.49
C ILE A 761 -21.64 -8.96 -26.04
N HIS A 762 -21.30 -9.18 -24.77
CA HIS A 762 -21.10 -10.56 -24.29
C HIS A 762 -22.43 -11.33 -24.24
N LYS A 763 -22.39 -12.62 -24.56
CA LYS A 763 -23.60 -13.47 -24.62
C LYS A 763 -24.31 -13.63 -23.28
N ASP A 764 -23.57 -13.55 -22.18
CA ASP A 764 -24.04 -13.73 -20.80
C ASP A 764 -24.51 -12.42 -20.14
N SER A 765 -24.43 -11.30 -20.85
CA SER A 765 -24.73 -9.98 -20.29
C SER A 765 -26.21 -9.71 -20.07
N ILE A 766 -27.09 -10.38 -20.81
CA ILE A 766 -28.54 -10.14 -20.82
C ILE A 766 -29.27 -11.49 -20.85
N HIS A 767 -30.29 -11.61 -20.01
CA HIS A 767 -31.10 -12.82 -19.87
C HIS A 767 -32.58 -12.50 -20.13
N LEU A 768 -33.37 -13.55 -20.33
CA LEU A 768 -34.82 -13.45 -20.52
C LEU A 768 -35.46 -12.69 -19.35
N GLY A 769 -36.20 -11.63 -19.66
CA GLY A 769 -36.91 -10.80 -18.69
C GLY A 769 -36.15 -9.58 -18.17
N ASP A 770 -34.89 -9.40 -18.59
CA ASP A 770 -34.15 -8.17 -18.30
C ASP A 770 -34.78 -6.97 -19.00
N LYS A 771 -34.92 -5.86 -18.27
CA LYS A 771 -35.41 -4.57 -18.75
C LYS A 771 -34.25 -3.61 -18.90
N VAL A 772 -33.85 -3.35 -20.13
CA VAL A 772 -32.57 -2.71 -20.44
C VAL A 772 -32.79 -1.30 -20.97
N LEU A 773 -32.16 -0.32 -20.31
CA LEU A 773 -32.02 1.04 -20.82
C LEU A 773 -30.72 1.13 -21.62
N VAL A 774 -30.79 1.56 -22.89
CA VAL A 774 -29.59 1.74 -23.74
C VAL A 774 -29.23 3.22 -23.83
N ILE A 775 -27.98 3.57 -23.58
CA ILE A 775 -27.51 4.96 -23.48
C ILE A 775 -26.31 5.19 -24.39
N ASP A 776 -26.34 6.32 -25.10
CA ASP A 776 -25.20 6.87 -25.83
C ASP A 776 -25.09 8.38 -25.58
N ASP A 777 -23.98 9.01 -25.99
CA ASP A 777 -23.83 10.45 -25.83
C ASP A 777 -24.66 11.25 -26.83
N LEU A 778 -24.76 10.77 -28.08
CA LEU A 778 -25.33 11.54 -29.17
C LEU A 778 -26.19 10.70 -30.14
N LEU A 779 -27.37 11.20 -30.50
CA LEU A 779 -28.20 10.68 -31.58
C LEU A 779 -27.88 11.40 -32.90
N ALA A 780 -27.26 10.68 -33.83
CA ALA A 780 -27.03 11.11 -35.22
C ALA A 780 -28.03 10.42 -36.17
N THR A 781 -27.57 9.49 -37.01
CA THR A 781 -28.43 8.73 -37.96
C THR A 781 -29.22 7.59 -37.30
N GLY A 782 -29.01 7.33 -36.00
CA GLY A 782 -29.66 6.26 -35.25
C GLY A 782 -29.16 4.83 -35.54
N GLY A 783 -28.22 4.65 -36.48
CA GLY A 783 -27.72 3.33 -36.88
C GLY A 783 -27.10 2.52 -35.74
N THR A 784 -26.19 3.13 -34.98
CA THR A 784 -25.50 2.47 -33.86
C THR A 784 -26.45 2.10 -32.74
N MET A 785 -27.35 3.01 -32.35
CA MET A 785 -28.35 2.73 -31.31
C MET A 785 -29.29 1.59 -31.72
N LEU A 786 -29.75 1.57 -32.98
CA LEU A 786 -30.61 0.49 -33.46
C LEU A 786 -29.88 -0.86 -33.40
N ALA A 787 -28.61 -0.90 -33.77
CA ALA A 787 -27.81 -2.11 -33.67
C ALA A 787 -27.64 -2.57 -32.20
N ALA A 788 -27.47 -1.64 -31.27
CA ALA A 788 -27.37 -1.93 -29.85
C ALA A 788 -28.70 -2.50 -29.30
N CYS A 789 -29.84 -1.93 -29.68
CA CYS A 789 -31.16 -2.45 -29.32
C CYS A 789 -31.37 -3.88 -29.84
N ARG A 790 -31.00 -4.14 -31.10
CA ARG A 790 -31.08 -5.50 -31.69
C ARG A 790 -30.20 -6.51 -30.96
N LEU A 791 -29.02 -6.11 -30.49
CA LEU A 791 -28.17 -6.97 -29.69
C LEU A 791 -28.82 -7.35 -28.36
N VAL A 792 -29.44 -6.38 -27.68
CA VAL A 792 -30.21 -6.59 -26.44
C VAL A 792 -31.37 -7.57 -26.68
N GLU A 793 -32.17 -7.32 -27.72
CA GLU A 793 -33.34 -8.13 -28.08
C GLU A 793 -32.95 -9.57 -28.47
N ARG A 794 -31.83 -9.74 -29.19
CA ARG A 794 -31.29 -11.07 -29.55
C ARG A 794 -30.80 -11.88 -28.35
N LEU A 795 -30.49 -11.22 -27.24
CA LEU A 795 -30.20 -11.87 -25.95
C LEU A 795 -31.46 -11.99 -25.07
N ASN A 796 -32.65 -11.73 -25.62
CA ASN A 796 -33.96 -11.81 -24.97
C ASN A 796 -34.20 -10.73 -23.89
N GLY A 797 -33.49 -9.60 -23.96
CA GLY A 797 -33.78 -8.42 -23.14
C GLY A 797 -34.87 -7.55 -23.77
N ASP A 798 -35.64 -6.87 -22.92
CA ASP A 798 -36.66 -5.87 -23.28
C ASP A 798 -36.05 -4.46 -23.24
N VAL A 799 -36.01 -3.76 -24.37
CA VAL A 799 -35.51 -2.39 -24.45
C VAL A 799 -36.59 -1.42 -23.98
N VAL A 800 -36.51 -1.01 -22.72
CA VAL A 800 -37.53 -0.17 -22.07
C VAL A 800 -37.38 1.33 -22.33
N GLY A 801 -36.27 1.72 -22.95
CA GLY A 801 -36.00 3.08 -23.38
C GLY A 801 -34.60 3.23 -23.95
N ILE A 802 -34.42 4.30 -24.72
CA ILE A 802 -33.13 4.73 -25.24
C ILE A 802 -32.89 6.19 -24.88
N ALA A 803 -31.70 6.51 -24.42
CA ALA A 803 -31.37 7.84 -23.91
C ALA A 803 -30.11 8.42 -24.55
N PHE A 804 -30.15 9.73 -24.80
CA PHE A 804 -29.05 10.51 -25.36
C PHE A 804 -28.86 11.80 -24.58
N VAL A 805 -27.64 12.31 -24.53
CA VAL A 805 -27.39 13.67 -24.04
C VAL A 805 -27.73 14.65 -25.15
N VAL A 806 -27.18 14.43 -26.34
CA VAL A 806 -27.34 15.30 -27.50
C VAL A 806 -28.17 14.61 -28.58
N ASP A 807 -29.04 15.36 -29.24
CA ASP A 807 -29.75 14.92 -30.44
C ASP A 807 -29.51 15.90 -31.61
N LEU A 808 -29.33 15.35 -32.80
CA LEU A 808 -29.11 16.08 -34.07
C LEU A 808 -30.31 15.82 -35.01
N PRO A 809 -31.38 16.63 -34.91
CA PRO A 809 -32.63 16.37 -35.63
C PRO A 809 -32.48 16.25 -37.15
N ASP A 810 -31.56 17.01 -37.76
CA ASP A 810 -31.38 17.04 -39.22
C ASP A 810 -30.88 15.73 -39.81
N LEU A 811 -30.27 14.86 -38.99
CA LEU A 811 -29.80 13.54 -39.40
C LEU A 811 -30.89 12.46 -39.31
N LYS A 812 -32.12 12.84 -38.90
CA LYS A 812 -33.32 12.00 -38.91
C LYS A 812 -33.21 10.68 -38.14
N GLY A 813 -32.30 10.58 -37.17
CA GLY A 813 -32.09 9.35 -36.40
C GLY A 813 -33.32 8.86 -35.64
N LYS A 814 -34.21 9.76 -35.22
CA LYS A 814 -35.47 9.43 -34.56
C LYS A 814 -36.40 8.58 -35.43
N GLU A 815 -36.44 8.83 -36.74
CA GLU A 815 -37.32 8.09 -37.66
C GLU A 815 -36.95 6.59 -37.66
N LYS A 816 -35.64 6.30 -37.62
CA LYS A 816 -35.07 4.95 -37.57
C LYS A 816 -35.30 4.23 -36.24
N LEU A 817 -35.61 4.98 -35.18
CA LEU A 817 -35.79 4.49 -33.81
C LEU A 817 -37.23 4.65 -33.31
N SER A 818 -38.18 4.84 -34.23
CA SER A 818 -39.60 5.10 -33.94
C SER A 818 -40.32 4.05 -33.10
N ASN A 819 -39.78 2.82 -33.03
CA ASN A 819 -40.31 1.73 -32.21
C ASN A 819 -39.85 1.77 -30.74
N TYR A 820 -38.97 2.71 -30.36
CA TYR A 820 -38.40 2.81 -29.01
C TYR A 820 -38.82 4.11 -28.31
N ASP A 821 -38.90 4.09 -26.97
CA ASP A 821 -39.08 5.33 -26.19
C ASP A 821 -37.78 6.13 -26.16
N ILE A 822 -37.75 7.26 -26.88
CA ILE A 822 -36.58 8.12 -27.02
C ILE A 822 -36.59 9.22 -25.97
N PHE A 823 -35.51 9.31 -25.19
CA PHE A 823 -35.25 10.43 -24.30
C PHE A 823 -33.95 11.15 -24.69
N LYS A 824 -33.96 12.48 -24.67
CA LYS A 824 -32.83 13.34 -25.01
C LYS A 824 -32.80 14.53 -24.06
N LEU A 825 -31.62 15.07 -23.78
CA LEU A 825 -31.46 16.22 -22.88
C LEU A 825 -31.38 17.54 -23.63
N VAL A 826 -30.75 17.58 -24.79
CA VAL A 826 -30.59 18.80 -25.59
C VAL A 826 -30.55 18.50 -27.09
N GLU A 827 -31.03 19.43 -27.90
CA GLU A 827 -31.03 19.35 -29.37
C GLU A 827 -30.12 20.43 -29.99
N PHE A 828 -29.36 20.05 -31.01
CA PHE A 828 -28.63 20.99 -31.86
C PHE A 828 -29.17 20.94 -33.27
N GLU A 829 -29.81 22.03 -33.69
CA GLU A 829 -30.17 22.28 -35.09
C GLU A 829 -28.90 22.57 -35.90
N GLY A 830 -28.87 22.16 -37.16
CA GLY A 830 -27.74 22.27 -38.06
C GLY A 830 -27.60 23.66 -38.67
N GLU A 831 -26.36 24.17 -38.68
CA GLU A 831 -25.84 25.09 -39.69
C GLU A 831 -24.74 24.38 -40.47
#